data_AF-A0A1N7LFL7-F1
#
_entry.id   AF-A0A1N7LFL7-F1
#
_cell.length_a   1.000
_cell.length_b   1.000
_cell.length_c   1.000
_cell.angle_alpha   90.00
_cell.angle_beta   90.00
_cell.angle_gamma   90.00
#
_symmetry.space_group_name_H-M   'P 1'
#
loop_
_entity.id
_entity.type
_entity.pdbx_description
1 polymer ?
#
loop_
_entity_poly.entity_id
_entity_poly.type
_entity_poly.pdbx_seq_one_letter_code
_entity_poly.pdbx_strand_id
1 'polypeptide(L)'
;MFEGKYTQLSFDFEATQNVSSIILGDPGNIKNMMPFLFDTQAEDISFAENRFKIGKGYLFTNGTGTGKTFVGLGIAKRFFAQDKRNILIIVPTEKKCTDWKKEAEVFDLNVHHLSGVHDPGFEISVTTYANFYQNQALLTREFDLVIYDESHYLNQNAQGISTSYYMQHQEIVKVPSVVKTKIRKSSALYSTDEYGREVFNKELFKKIVTEIVDRTKVVFLSATPFAYHKSIKYADGCLFEINETIEDPSYEDGYNVPTGWSKFMVENFGYRMRYNKCTIPESGVDQNLMERNFFERQRELGVMSTRQINLDYDYSREFITLDSEIGKEIESGFELFWDQTFCDKYPILSDRIHKKHNHLYITQLLECIKAREIPKRIYQHLKMGRKVVVFHNYNNSLPSHPFQFHSDEFLDKDEDYNPELDIEISNFRDEYSHFWNLNLNDLINVRETLKRYFPEAKEFNGTINKKLRSRYIDEFNEDDSDTNLIIVQIKAGQEGISLHDRSGKHQRVLINLGLPTAPTQAIQTEGRIYREGLRSNAIYEYATIQTTTERYAFATKIAQRSKTAENLAMGNLARDLETAFKEGYKNAHTDEPNTNQGTGGKEADRFLFTISEFDKAKTFYFARGKKTSSNKAREGVDYFATPEPLGMKMVEWLNPEANENLLEPSAGHGAIGRFFPGNTNNHFIEPSHYLASELSINATGKVHNIAFENYHISNKFNKIAMNPPFGASGKTAMEHIIKACKHLEYWGGEILAIVPNGPAMQKRLDDFFYNRNSKYKLTGEIILPGCTFERAGTKVWCKIIRIQDGYHRGNYKDFRRIDLSYINDITEFFDSIEHLEF
;
A
#
# COMPACT_ATOMS: atom_id res chain seq x y z
N MET A 1 -88.88 -14.40 -12.09
CA MET A 1 -88.25 -13.15 -12.57
C MET A 1 -86.91 -13.01 -11.86
N PHE A 2 -85.83 -13.00 -12.65
CA PHE A 2 -84.43 -12.58 -12.37
C PHE A 2 -83.70 -13.27 -11.20
N GLU A 3 -82.76 -14.20 -11.43
CA GLU A 3 -81.38 -14.07 -11.98
C GLU A 3 -80.44 -13.14 -11.18
N GLY A 4 -79.33 -13.72 -10.71
CA GLY A 4 -78.17 -13.05 -10.13
C GLY A 4 -77.05 -14.06 -9.86
N LYS A 5 -76.28 -14.38 -10.90
CA LYS A 5 -75.15 -15.33 -10.91
C LYS A 5 -74.00 -14.83 -10.01
N TYR A 6 -73.56 -15.69 -9.08
CA TYR A 6 -72.23 -15.60 -8.47
C TYR A 6 -71.25 -16.37 -9.35
N THR A 7 -70.39 -15.66 -10.09
CA THR A 7 -69.27 -16.25 -10.82
C THR A 7 -68.03 -16.19 -9.92
N GLN A 8 -67.60 -17.35 -9.44
CA GLN A 8 -66.36 -17.54 -8.69
C GLN A 8 -65.21 -17.52 -9.70
N LEU A 9 -64.42 -16.44 -9.71
CA LEU A 9 -63.19 -16.34 -10.50
C LEU A 9 -62.11 -17.17 -9.79
N SER A 10 -61.90 -18.41 -10.22
CA SER A 10 -60.69 -19.18 -9.93
C SER A 10 -59.56 -18.61 -10.78
N PHE A 11 -58.66 -17.85 -10.16
CA PHE A 11 -57.35 -17.57 -10.73
C PHE A 11 -56.48 -18.80 -10.50
N ASP A 12 -56.40 -19.67 -11.50
CA ASP A 12 -55.37 -20.69 -11.59
C ASP A 12 -54.03 -19.97 -11.74
N PHE A 13 -53.27 -19.88 -10.65
CA PHE A 13 -51.83 -19.59 -10.71
C PHE A 13 -51.14 -20.87 -11.18
N GLU A 14 -51.22 -21.17 -12.47
CA GLU A 14 -50.17 -21.95 -13.12
C GLU A 14 -48.92 -21.07 -13.15
N ALA A 15 -48.12 -21.16 -12.08
CA ALA A 15 -46.75 -20.71 -12.08
C ALA A 15 -45.95 -21.65 -12.99
N THR A 16 -46.13 -21.51 -14.31
CA THR A 16 -45.11 -21.92 -15.27
C THR A 16 -43.85 -21.13 -14.91
N GLN A 17 -42.90 -21.78 -14.24
CA GLN A 17 -41.52 -21.30 -14.18
C GLN A 17 -41.04 -21.17 -15.62
N ASN A 18 -41.19 -19.97 -16.19
CA ASN A 18 -40.40 -19.55 -17.33
C ASN A 18 -38.95 -19.53 -16.84
N VAL A 19 -38.27 -20.66 -16.97
CA VAL A 19 -36.81 -20.71 -16.91
C VAL A 19 -36.36 -19.89 -18.10
N SER A 20 -36.14 -18.59 -17.90
CA SER A 20 -35.47 -17.75 -18.90
C SER A 20 -34.20 -18.48 -19.29
N SER A 21 -33.97 -18.70 -20.58
CA SER A 21 -32.74 -19.30 -21.07
C SER A 21 -31.54 -18.58 -20.43
N ILE A 22 -30.59 -19.35 -19.90
CA ILE A 22 -29.40 -18.80 -19.26
C ILE A 22 -28.55 -18.11 -20.32
N ILE A 23 -28.34 -16.80 -20.20
CA ILE A 23 -27.47 -16.02 -21.07
C ILE A 23 -26.18 -15.73 -20.30
N LEU A 24 -25.08 -16.36 -20.74
CA LEU A 24 -23.78 -16.25 -20.06
C LEU A 24 -23.09 -14.91 -20.34
N GLY A 25 -22.64 -14.26 -19.28
CA GLY A 25 -21.96 -12.97 -19.30
C GLY A 25 -22.90 -11.77 -19.33
N ASP A 26 -24.22 -11.96 -19.15
CA ASP A 26 -25.20 -10.86 -19.15
C ASP A 26 -25.59 -10.47 -17.71
N PRO A 27 -25.25 -9.25 -17.24
CA PRO A 27 -25.59 -8.80 -15.88
C PRO A 27 -27.10 -8.79 -15.59
N GLY A 28 -27.94 -8.49 -16.59
CA GLY A 28 -29.40 -8.46 -16.45
C GLY A 28 -29.98 -9.85 -16.18
N ASN A 29 -29.51 -10.87 -16.90
CA ASN A 29 -29.89 -12.27 -16.69
C ASN A 29 -29.41 -12.77 -15.31
N ILE A 30 -28.22 -12.36 -14.89
CA ILE A 30 -27.68 -12.66 -13.56
C ILE A 30 -28.56 -12.04 -12.47
N LYS A 31 -28.92 -10.75 -12.60
CA LYS A 31 -29.83 -10.05 -11.67
C LYS A 31 -31.23 -10.65 -11.67
N ASN A 32 -31.78 -11.03 -12.82
CA ASN A 32 -33.09 -11.67 -12.88
C ASN A 32 -33.11 -13.00 -12.13
N MET A 33 -32.02 -13.78 -12.21
CA MET A 33 -31.88 -15.05 -11.50
C MET A 33 -31.59 -14.87 -10.00
N MET A 34 -30.88 -13.80 -9.65
CA MET A 34 -30.43 -13.52 -8.29
C MET A 34 -30.66 -12.04 -7.95
N PRO A 35 -31.93 -11.62 -7.78
CA PRO A 35 -32.32 -10.20 -7.67
C PRO A 35 -31.81 -9.52 -6.39
N PHE A 36 -31.44 -10.32 -5.39
CA PHE A 36 -30.85 -9.86 -4.14
C PHE A 36 -29.37 -9.46 -4.27
N LEU A 37 -28.69 -9.81 -5.37
CA LEU A 37 -27.33 -9.33 -5.63
C LEU A 37 -27.33 -7.83 -5.90
N PHE A 38 -26.27 -7.14 -5.51
CA PHE A 38 -26.03 -5.78 -5.99
C PHE A 38 -25.64 -5.78 -7.47
N ASP A 39 -25.86 -4.66 -8.16
CA ASP A 39 -25.51 -4.53 -9.59
C ASP A 39 -24.02 -4.78 -9.81
N THR A 40 -23.18 -4.25 -8.92
CA THR A 40 -21.73 -4.46 -8.92
C THR A 40 -21.34 -5.94 -8.78
N GLN A 41 -22.06 -6.71 -7.98
CA GLN A 41 -21.83 -8.16 -7.82
C GLN A 41 -22.27 -8.93 -9.07
N ALA A 42 -23.37 -8.53 -9.70
CA ALA A 42 -23.83 -9.15 -10.94
C ALA A 42 -22.87 -8.88 -12.10
N GLU A 43 -22.31 -7.67 -12.18
CA GLU A 43 -21.25 -7.33 -13.14
C GLU A 43 -19.97 -8.16 -12.88
N ASP A 44 -19.57 -8.36 -11.64
CA ASP A 44 -18.42 -9.21 -11.30
C ASP A 44 -18.60 -10.65 -11.77
N ILE A 45 -19.78 -11.22 -11.56
CA ILE A 45 -20.13 -12.55 -12.07
C ILE A 45 -20.08 -12.57 -13.60
N SER A 46 -20.60 -11.52 -14.26
CA SER A 46 -20.54 -11.37 -15.72
C SER A 46 -19.10 -11.34 -16.24
N PHE A 47 -18.19 -10.62 -15.58
CA PHE A 47 -16.77 -10.59 -15.96
C PHE A 47 -16.12 -11.97 -15.89
N ALA A 48 -16.38 -12.73 -14.82
CA ALA A 48 -15.89 -14.10 -14.70
C ALA A 48 -16.48 -15.02 -15.80
N GLU A 49 -17.79 -14.98 -16.04
CA GLU A 49 -18.43 -15.77 -17.09
C GLU A 49 -17.87 -15.44 -18.48
N ASN A 50 -17.60 -14.16 -18.76
CA ASN A 50 -16.99 -13.73 -20.01
C ASN A 50 -15.54 -14.21 -20.15
N ARG A 51 -14.73 -14.15 -19.07
CA ARG A 51 -13.38 -14.71 -19.09
C ARG A 51 -13.39 -16.21 -19.32
N PHE A 52 -14.33 -16.96 -18.73
CA PHE A 52 -14.39 -18.42 -18.87
C PHE A 52 -14.63 -18.90 -20.30
N LYS A 53 -15.09 -18.03 -21.21
CA LYS A 53 -15.22 -18.32 -22.65
C LYS A 53 -13.87 -18.51 -23.34
N ILE A 54 -12.81 -17.89 -22.82
CA ILE A 54 -11.46 -17.87 -23.43
C ILE A 54 -10.34 -18.22 -22.43
N GLY A 55 -10.69 -18.63 -21.22
CA GLY A 55 -9.74 -18.83 -20.14
C GLY A 55 -10.26 -19.77 -19.06
N LYS A 56 -9.33 -20.25 -18.25
CA LYS A 56 -9.62 -21.20 -17.16
C LYS A 56 -9.97 -20.47 -15.86
N GLY A 57 -9.27 -19.39 -15.55
CA GLY A 57 -9.36 -18.70 -14.26
C GLY A 57 -9.74 -17.22 -14.35
N TYR A 58 -10.31 -16.73 -13.25
CA TYR A 58 -10.52 -15.30 -12.99
C TYR A 58 -10.12 -14.95 -11.55
N LEU A 59 -9.53 -13.76 -11.36
CA LEU A 59 -9.10 -13.28 -10.04
C LEU A 59 -9.83 -11.99 -9.65
N PHE A 60 -10.50 -12.01 -8.50
CA PHE A 60 -11.08 -10.84 -7.87
C PHE A 60 -10.17 -10.33 -6.75
N THR A 61 -9.67 -9.11 -6.94
CA THR A 61 -8.90 -8.37 -5.92
C THR A 61 -9.72 -7.31 -5.20
N ASN A 62 -11.04 -7.47 -5.22
CA ASN A 62 -11.98 -6.57 -4.57
C ASN A 62 -11.66 -6.40 -3.07
N GLY A 63 -11.89 -5.19 -2.57
CA GLY A 63 -11.69 -4.83 -1.17
C GLY A 63 -12.45 -5.74 -0.18
N THR A 64 -12.04 -5.72 1.08
CA THR A 64 -12.74 -6.48 2.12
C THR A 64 -14.11 -5.89 2.38
N GLY A 65 -15.18 -6.70 2.30
CA GLY A 65 -16.54 -6.23 2.58
C GLY A 65 -17.39 -5.90 1.36
N THR A 66 -16.86 -6.09 0.13
CA THR A 66 -17.61 -6.00 -1.14
C THR A 66 -18.56 -7.17 -1.43
N GLY A 67 -18.68 -8.14 -0.51
CA GLY A 67 -19.49 -9.34 -0.71
C GLY A 67 -18.85 -10.39 -1.66
N LYS A 68 -17.52 -10.57 -1.60
CA LYS A 68 -16.81 -11.62 -2.38
C LYS A 68 -17.44 -13.02 -2.26
N THR A 69 -17.99 -13.36 -1.09
CA THR A 69 -18.70 -14.63 -0.88
C THR A 69 -19.96 -14.73 -1.75
N PHE A 70 -20.75 -13.66 -1.86
CA PHE A 70 -21.93 -13.62 -2.74
C PHE A 70 -21.54 -13.68 -4.22
N VAL A 71 -20.41 -13.07 -4.62
CA VAL A 71 -19.87 -13.23 -5.98
C VAL A 71 -19.50 -14.69 -6.25
N GLY A 72 -18.75 -15.33 -5.34
CA GLY A 72 -18.39 -16.74 -5.48
C GLY A 72 -19.59 -17.68 -5.52
N LEU A 73 -20.56 -17.50 -4.62
CA LEU A 73 -21.81 -18.27 -4.60
C LEU A 73 -22.69 -17.99 -5.82
N GLY A 74 -22.70 -16.76 -6.32
CA GLY A 74 -23.37 -16.39 -7.55
C GLY A 74 -22.79 -17.15 -8.74
N ILE A 75 -21.46 -17.18 -8.89
CA ILE A 75 -20.81 -18.00 -9.93
C ILE A 75 -21.16 -19.49 -9.74
N ALA A 76 -21.15 -20.00 -8.50
CA ALA A 76 -21.54 -21.38 -8.23
C ALA A 76 -22.99 -21.67 -8.63
N LYS A 77 -23.94 -20.76 -8.35
CA LYS A 77 -25.34 -20.87 -8.78
C LYS A 77 -25.47 -20.91 -10.30
N ARG A 78 -24.67 -20.10 -11.01
CA ARG A 78 -24.64 -20.07 -12.47
C ARG A 78 -24.10 -21.37 -13.08
N PHE A 79 -23.12 -22.01 -12.46
CA PHE A 79 -22.65 -23.34 -12.85
C PHE A 79 -23.71 -24.41 -12.54
N PHE A 80 -24.30 -24.36 -11.36
CA PHE A 80 -25.36 -25.28 -10.95
C PHE A 80 -26.55 -25.24 -11.91
N ALA A 81 -26.93 -24.05 -12.39
CA ALA A 81 -28.00 -23.84 -13.36
C ALA A 81 -27.67 -24.39 -14.77
N GLN A 82 -26.39 -24.61 -15.08
CA GLN A 82 -25.90 -25.29 -16.28
C GLN A 82 -25.72 -26.81 -16.07
N ASP A 83 -26.23 -27.36 -14.96
CA ASP A 83 -26.03 -28.74 -14.52
C ASP A 83 -24.56 -29.13 -14.26
N LYS A 84 -23.71 -28.13 -14.02
CA LYS A 84 -22.30 -28.30 -13.63
C LYS A 84 -22.19 -28.23 -12.11
N ARG A 85 -22.44 -29.36 -11.44
CA ARG A 85 -22.68 -29.41 -9.99
C ARG A 85 -21.44 -29.76 -9.17
N ASN A 86 -20.34 -30.19 -9.78
CA ASN A 86 -19.14 -30.57 -9.02
C ASN A 86 -18.31 -29.32 -8.70
N ILE A 87 -18.62 -28.70 -7.56
CA ILE A 87 -18.03 -27.42 -7.16
C ILE A 87 -17.28 -27.59 -5.84
N LEU A 88 -16.05 -27.10 -5.76
CA LEU A 88 -15.26 -27.09 -4.53
C LEU A 88 -14.96 -25.67 -4.07
N ILE A 89 -15.28 -25.38 -2.82
CA ILE A 89 -15.02 -24.09 -2.17
C ILE A 89 -13.97 -24.32 -1.07
N ILE A 90 -12.88 -23.57 -1.11
CA ILE A 90 -11.77 -23.65 -0.16
C ILE A 90 -11.67 -22.34 0.62
N VAL A 91 -11.66 -22.42 1.95
CA VAL A 91 -11.67 -21.25 2.84
C VAL A 91 -10.61 -21.32 3.94
N PRO A 92 -10.23 -20.20 4.59
CA PRO A 92 -9.17 -20.19 5.62
C PRO A 92 -9.50 -20.93 6.92
N THR A 93 -10.76 -20.89 7.36
CA THR A 93 -11.14 -21.36 8.70
C THR A 93 -12.47 -22.10 8.72
N GLU A 94 -12.65 -22.97 9.72
CA GLU A 94 -13.93 -23.65 10.00
C GLU A 94 -15.13 -22.71 10.16
N LYS A 95 -14.89 -21.51 10.69
CA LYS A 95 -15.95 -20.50 10.80
C LYS A 95 -16.43 -20.09 9.41
N LYS A 96 -15.50 -19.86 8.49
CA LYS A 96 -15.81 -19.53 7.10
C LYS A 96 -16.54 -20.66 6.38
N CYS A 97 -16.26 -21.93 6.66
CA CYS A 97 -17.05 -23.03 6.10
C CYS A 97 -18.53 -22.91 6.49
N THR A 98 -18.78 -22.57 7.76
CA THR A 98 -20.14 -22.38 8.30
C THR A 98 -20.80 -21.15 7.69
N ASP A 99 -20.07 -20.03 7.58
CA ASP A 99 -20.56 -18.78 6.99
C ASP A 99 -20.95 -18.99 5.52
N TRP A 100 -20.07 -19.58 4.70
CA TRP A 100 -20.34 -19.88 3.30
C TRP A 100 -21.52 -20.82 3.11
N LYS A 101 -21.66 -21.85 3.96
CA LYS A 101 -22.81 -22.76 3.91
C LYS A 101 -24.11 -22.04 4.21
N LYS A 102 -24.14 -21.17 5.23
CA LYS A 102 -25.33 -20.39 5.59
C LYS A 102 -25.69 -19.38 4.49
N GLU A 103 -24.70 -18.70 3.92
CA GLU A 103 -24.95 -17.73 2.84
C GLU A 103 -25.42 -18.42 1.55
N ALA A 104 -25.00 -19.67 1.29
CA ALA A 104 -25.45 -20.45 0.13
C ALA A 104 -26.96 -20.77 0.14
N GLU A 105 -27.59 -20.81 1.32
CA GLU A 105 -29.03 -21.02 1.46
C GLU A 105 -29.82 -19.88 0.77
N VAL A 106 -29.28 -18.65 0.75
CA VAL A 106 -29.88 -17.50 0.04
C VAL A 106 -29.93 -17.71 -1.48
N PHE A 107 -29.02 -18.54 -2.00
CA PHE A 107 -28.94 -18.89 -3.42
C PHE A 107 -29.71 -20.17 -3.75
N ASP A 108 -30.46 -20.75 -2.81
CA ASP A 108 -31.05 -22.09 -2.91
C ASP A 108 -29.99 -23.15 -3.29
N LEU A 109 -28.82 -23.09 -2.67
CA LEU A 109 -27.74 -24.05 -2.86
C LEU A 109 -27.50 -24.84 -1.57
N ASN A 110 -27.42 -26.17 -1.69
CA ASN A 110 -27.04 -27.04 -0.58
C ASN A 110 -25.53 -27.31 -0.64
N VAL A 111 -24.80 -26.87 0.39
CA VAL A 111 -23.34 -27.01 0.47
C VAL A 111 -22.96 -28.05 1.52
N HIS A 112 -22.27 -29.09 1.07
CA HIS A 112 -21.72 -30.14 1.93
C HIS A 112 -20.42 -29.66 2.59
N HIS A 113 -20.38 -29.63 3.92
CA HIS A 113 -19.15 -29.36 4.66
C HIS A 113 -18.37 -30.66 4.83
N LEU A 114 -17.13 -30.72 4.32
CA LEU A 114 -16.33 -31.94 4.41
C LEU A 114 -16.11 -32.36 5.86
N SER A 115 -16.36 -33.63 6.14
CA SER A 115 -16.20 -34.21 7.48
C SER A 115 -14.74 -34.45 7.89
N GLY A 116 -13.81 -34.44 6.93
CA GLY A 116 -12.36 -34.62 7.17
C GLY A 116 -11.57 -34.91 5.90
N VAL A 117 -10.35 -35.46 6.07
CA VAL A 117 -9.36 -35.69 4.99
C VAL A 117 -9.65 -36.92 4.11
N HIS A 118 -10.69 -37.69 4.44
CA HIS A 118 -11.13 -38.87 3.68
C HIS A 118 -12.47 -38.66 2.98
N ASP A 119 -13.08 -37.49 3.16
CA ASP A 119 -14.36 -37.15 2.54
C ASP A 119 -14.11 -36.60 1.13
N PRO A 120 -14.56 -37.28 0.05
CA PRO A 120 -14.42 -36.77 -1.31
C PRO A 120 -15.39 -35.60 -1.57
N GLY A 121 -16.37 -35.38 -0.70
CA GLY A 121 -17.44 -34.41 -0.87
C GLY A 121 -18.54 -34.87 -1.83
N PHE A 122 -19.57 -34.04 -1.95
CA PHE A 122 -20.75 -34.26 -2.77
C PHE A 122 -21.21 -32.94 -3.40
N GLU A 123 -21.62 -32.98 -4.68
CA GLU A 123 -22.01 -31.80 -5.50
C GLU A 123 -21.15 -30.56 -5.15
N ILE A 124 -21.75 -29.57 -4.48
CA ILE A 124 -21.08 -28.39 -3.95
C ILE A 124 -20.52 -28.72 -2.56
N SER A 125 -19.21 -28.66 -2.41
CA SER A 125 -18.52 -28.96 -1.17
C SER A 125 -17.68 -27.78 -0.68
N VAL A 126 -17.66 -27.54 0.64
CA VAL A 126 -16.80 -26.53 1.29
C VAL A 126 -15.81 -27.20 2.24
N THR A 127 -14.58 -26.70 2.26
CA THR A 127 -13.50 -27.23 3.12
C THR A 127 -12.51 -26.14 3.51
N THR A 128 -11.75 -26.38 4.58
CA THR A 128 -10.63 -25.50 4.93
C THR A 128 -9.40 -25.79 4.07
N TYR A 129 -8.51 -24.81 3.92
CA TYR A 129 -7.19 -25.02 3.33
C TYR A 129 -6.44 -26.18 4.01
N ALA A 130 -6.50 -26.26 5.34
CA ALA A 130 -5.82 -27.28 6.12
C ALA A 130 -6.29 -28.71 5.76
N ASN A 131 -7.60 -28.90 5.58
CA ASN A 131 -8.14 -30.17 5.11
C ASN A 131 -7.84 -30.40 3.62
N PHE A 132 -7.96 -29.36 2.79
CA PHE A 132 -7.77 -29.42 1.33
C PHE A 132 -6.42 -30.05 0.92
N TYR A 133 -5.30 -29.58 1.47
CA TYR A 133 -3.98 -30.06 1.03
C TYR A 133 -3.67 -31.50 1.48
N GLN A 134 -4.34 -31.99 2.53
CA GLN A 134 -4.16 -33.34 3.06
C GLN A 134 -5.14 -34.34 2.43
N ASN A 135 -6.28 -33.85 1.93
CA ASN A 135 -7.38 -34.70 1.48
C ASN A 135 -7.15 -35.24 0.07
N GLN A 136 -6.58 -36.44 0.00
CA GLN A 136 -6.39 -37.17 -1.26
C GLN A 136 -7.69 -37.71 -1.86
N ALA A 137 -8.76 -37.87 -1.06
CA ALA A 137 -10.06 -38.32 -1.57
C ALA A 137 -10.68 -37.32 -2.55
N LEU A 138 -10.32 -36.03 -2.47
CA LEU A 138 -10.74 -35.04 -3.46
C LEU A 138 -10.26 -35.35 -4.89
N LEU A 139 -9.14 -36.07 -5.04
CA LEU A 139 -8.59 -36.40 -6.35
C LEU A 139 -9.40 -37.48 -7.09
N THR A 140 -10.36 -38.14 -6.43
CA THR A 140 -11.26 -39.10 -7.07
C THR A 140 -12.46 -38.43 -7.74
N ARG A 141 -12.60 -37.11 -7.60
CA ARG A 141 -13.65 -36.31 -8.23
C ARG A 141 -13.07 -35.38 -9.27
N GLU A 142 -13.85 -35.15 -10.32
CA GLU A 142 -13.59 -34.14 -11.34
C GLU A 142 -14.49 -32.94 -11.05
N PHE A 143 -13.89 -31.75 -10.98
CA PHE A 143 -14.59 -30.52 -10.62
C PHE A 143 -14.88 -29.67 -11.87
N ASP A 144 -16.06 -29.08 -11.90
CA ASP A 144 -16.45 -28.10 -12.91
C ASP A 144 -15.98 -26.69 -12.51
N LEU A 145 -15.98 -26.40 -11.20
CA LEU A 145 -15.59 -25.11 -10.63
C LEU A 145 -14.84 -25.29 -9.31
N VAL A 146 -13.75 -24.55 -9.14
CA VAL A 146 -13.00 -24.45 -7.88
C VAL A 146 -12.89 -22.99 -7.45
N ILE A 147 -13.32 -22.68 -6.23
CA ILE A 147 -13.34 -21.33 -5.66
C ILE A 147 -12.41 -21.28 -4.46
N TYR A 148 -11.45 -20.37 -4.50
CA TYR A 148 -10.51 -20.12 -3.40
C TYR A 148 -10.86 -18.78 -2.72
N ASP A 149 -11.37 -18.84 -1.50
CA ASP A 149 -11.51 -17.68 -0.61
C ASP A 149 -10.17 -17.40 0.07
N GLU A 150 -9.67 -16.17 -0.02
CA GLU A 150 -8.31 -15.79 0.40
C GLU A 150 -7.21 -16.63 -0.31
N SER A 151 -7.23 -16.64 -1.65
CA SER A 151 -6.34 -17.45 -2.50
C SER A 151 -4.84 -17.32 -2.22
N HIS A 152 -4.42 -16.26 -1.55
CA HIS A 152 -3.04 -16.02 -1.16
C HIS A 152 -2.47 -17.14 -0.26
N TYR A 153 -3.34 -17.90 0.45
CA TYR A 153 -2.95 -19.12 1.20
C TYR A 153 -2.35 -20.24 0.34
N LEU A 154 -2.57 -20.26 -0.98
CA LEU A 154 -1.96 -21.24 -1.88
C LEU A 154 -0.42 -21.11 -1.91
N ASN A 155 0.10 -19.88 -1.86
CA ASN A 155 1.54 -19.65 -1.80
C ASN A 155 1.92 -18.26 -1.22
N GLN A 156 2.31 -18.26 0.06
CA GLN A 156 2.86 -17.08 0.75
C GLN A 156 4.38 -17.16 0.97
N ASN A 157 5.06 -18.17 0.41
CA ASN A 157 6.48 -18.38 0.67
C ASN A 157 7.34 -17.41 -0.15
N ALA A 158 8.11 -16.54 0.51
CA ALA A 158 9.03 -15.59 -0.13
C ALA A 158 10.11 -16.28 -0.99
N GLN A 159 10.49 -17.53 -0.68
CA GLN A 159 11.42 -18.31 -1.48
C GLN A 159 10.76 -18.89 -2.74
N GLY A 160 9.41 -18.96 -2.79
CA GLY A 160 8.64 -19.48 -3.90
C GLY A 160 8.72 -21.01 -4.06
N ILE A 161 9.07 -21.72 -2.98
CA ILE A 161 9.11 -23.19 -2.96
C ILE A 161 7.67 -23.71 -3.03
N SER A 162 7.43 -24.69 -3.89
CA SER A 162 6.14 -25.36 -4.02
C SER A 162 5.67 -25.87 -2.66
N THR A 163 4.53 -25.37 -2.21
CA THR A 163 3.85 -25.84 -1.00
C THR A 163 3.00 -27.07 -1.33
N SER A 164 2.66 -27.88 -0.33
CA SER A 164 1.68 -28.96 -0.50
C SER A 164 0.33 -28.44 -1.01
N TYR A 165 -0.05 -27.23 -0.59
CA TYR A 165 -1.24 -26.52 -1.09
C TYR A 165 -1.18 -26.28 -2.61
N TYR A 166 -0.05 -25.78 -3.11
CA TYR A 166 0.14 -25.52 -4.54
C TYR A 166 0.10 -26.82 -5.36
N MET A 167 0.75 -27.89 -4.89
CA MET A 167 0.72 -29.18 -5.60
C MET A 167 -0.70 -29.77 -5.68
N GLN A 168 -1.43 -29.76 -4.57
CA GLN A 168 -2.82 -30.23 -4.54
C GLN A 168 -3.71 -29.37 -5.44
N HIS A 169 -3.49 -28.05 -5.47
CA HIS A 169 -4.17 -27.14 -6.40
C HIS A 169 -3.96 -27.56 -7.86
N GLN A 170 -2.72 -27.75 -8.29
CA GLN A 170 -2.39 -28.17 -9.66
C GLN A 170 -3.12 -29.47 -10.08
N GLU A 171 -3.21 -30.43 -9.17
CA GLU A 171 -3.89 -31.72 -9.37
C GLU A 171 -5.41 -31.61 -9.43
N ILE A 172 -6.00 -30.78 -8.57
CA ILE A 172 -7.45 -30.58 -8.51
C ILE A 172 -7.95 -29.77 -9.70
N VAL A 173 -7.26 -28.68 -10.02
CA VAL A 173 -7.68 -27.82 -11.13
C VAL A 173 -7.24 -28.36 -12.49
N LYS A 174 -6.40 -29.40 -12.55
CA LYS A 174 -5.90 -29.99 -13.80
C LYS A 174 -5.15 -28.96 -14.66
N VAL A 175 -4.06 -28.41 -14.12
CA VAL A 175 -3.15 -27.58 -14.94
C VAL A 175 -2.53 -28.41 -16.07
N PRO A 176 -2.13 -27.78 -17.20
CA PRO A 176 -1.58 -28.47 -18.35
C PRO A 176 -0.50 -29.52 -18.05
N SER A 177 0.49 -29.24 -17.20
CA SER A 177 1.58 -30.18 -16.89
C SER A 177 1.10 -31.48 -16.24
N VAL A 178 0.15 -31.39 -15.32
CA VAL A 178 -0.48 -32.55 -14.64
C VAL A 178 -1.22 -33.40 -15.66
N VAL A 179 -2.04 -32.77 -16.51
CA VAL A 179 -2.83 -33.48 -17.53
C VAL A 179 -1.92 -34.12 -18.57
N LYS A 180 -0.95 -33.37 -19.11
CA LYS A 180 0.03 -33.85 -20.09
C LYS A 180 0.77 -35.09 -19.58
N THR A 181 1.22 -35.07 -18.33
CA THR A 181 1.96 -36.19 -17.72
C THR A 181 1.10 -37.46 -17.60
N LYS A 182 -0.18 -37.32 -17.27
CA LYS A 182 -1.12 -38.45 -17.17
C LYS A 182 -1.50 -38.98 -18.56
N ILE A 183 -1.86 -38.09 -19.47
CA ILE A 183 -2.39 -38.44 -20.81
C ILE A 183 -1.30 -39.00 -21.73
N ARG A 184 -0.04 -38.54 -21.64
CA ARG A 184 1.09 -39.09 -22.43
C ARG A 184 1.28 -40.60 -22.27
N LYS A 185 0.78 -41.20 -21.18
CA LYS A 185 0.88 -42.66 -20.92
C LYS A 185 -0.25 -43.48 -21.57
N SER A 186 -1.21 -42.83 -22.22
CA SER A 186 -2.37 -43.50 -22.81
C SER A 186 -2.01 -44.18 -24.13
N SER A 187 -2.29 -45.48 -24.25
CA SER A 187 -2.07 -46.25 -25.47
C SER A 187 -2.90 -45.75 -26.66
N ALA A 188 -4.01 -45.04 -26.40
CA ALA A 188 -4.87 -44.46 -27.45
C ALA A 188 -4.18 -43.35 -28.26
N LEU A 189 -3.04 -42.82 -27.81
CA LEU A 189 -2.27 -41.79 -28.50
C LEU A 189 -1.26 -42.36 -29.51
N TYR A 190 -1.07 -43.68 -29.52
CA TYR A 190 -0.03 -44.33 -30.28
C TYR A 190 -0.65 -45.25 -31.32
N SER A 191 -0.16 -45.13 -32.56
CA SER A 191 -0.52 -46.01 -33.68
C SER A 191 0.74 -46.58 -34.33
N THR A 192 0.65 -47.70 -35.03
CA THR A 192 1.76 -48.23 -35.82
C THR A 192 1.71 -47.71 -37.25
N ASP A 193 2.85 -47.24 -37.77
CA ASP A 193 3.00 -46.93 -39.19
C ASP A 193 3.15 -48.19 -40.05
N GLU A 194 3.25 -47.99 -41.37
CA GLU A 194 3.45 -49.06 -42.36
C GLU A 194 4.75 -49.86 -42.19
N TYR A 195 5.68 -49.38 -41.37
CA TYR A 195 6.94 -50.03 -41.03
C TYR A 195 6.94 -50.64 -39.61
N GLY A 196 5.79 -50.65 -38.94
CA GLY A 196 5.64 -51.18 -37.59
C GLY A 196 6.26 -50.29 -36.49
N ARG A 197 6.51 -49.01 -36.76
CA ARG A 197 7.02 -48.04 -35.78
C ARG A 197 5.88 -47.35 -35.07
N GLU A 198 6.08 -47.08 -33.79
CA GLU A 198 5.10 -46.37 -32.97
C GLU A 198 5.10 -44.86 -33.29
N VAL A 199 3.93 -44.33 -33.63
CA VAL A 199 3.70 -42.93 -34.00
C VAL A 199 2.78 -42.28 -32.99
N PHE A 200 3.23 -41.16 -32.42
CA PHE A 200 2.47 -40.37 -31.45
C PHE A 200 1.55 -39.35 -32.14
N ASN A 201 0.25 -39.41 -31.83
CA ASN A 201 -0.75 -38.49 -32.36
C ASN A 201 -0.76 -37.17 -31.57
N LYS A 202 0.02 -36.19 -32.03
CA LYS A 202 0.13 -34.86 -31.41
C LYS A 202 -1.19 -34.07 -31.40
N GLU A 203 -2.01 -34.18 -32.44
CA GLU A 203 -3.27 -33.45 -32.54
C GLU A 203 -4.31 -33.98 -31.55
N LEU A 204 -4.44 -35.31 -31.47
CA LEU A 204 -5.32 -35.96 -30.51
C LEU A 204 -4.86 -35.68 -29.07
N PHE A 205 -3.55 -35.71 -28.83
CA PHE A 205 -2.99 -35.33 -27.53
C PHE A 205 -3.38 -33.89 -27.15
N LYS A 206 -3.17 -32.92 -28.06
CA LYS A 206 -3.54 -31.52 -27.84
C LYS A 206 -5.03 -31.38 -27.55
N LYS A 207 -5.89 -32.02 -28.35
CA LYS A 207 -7.34 -31.98 -28.19
C LYS A 207 -7.78 -32.50 -26.81
N ILE A 208 -7.31 -33.68 -26.41
CA ILE A 208 -7.65 -34.30 -25.12
C ILE A 208 -7.15 -33.44 -23.95
N VAL A 209 -5.92 -32.94 -24.04
CA VAL A 209 -5.35 -32.07 -22.99
C VAL A 209 -6.18 -30.80 -22.86
N THR A 210 -6.49 -30.12 -23.97
CA THR A 210 -7.32 -28.91 -23.96
C THR A 210 -8.69 -29.18 -23.34
N GLU A 211 -9.37 -30.26 -23.72
CA GLU A 211 -10.70 -30.59 -23.21
C GLU A 211 -10.71 -30.85 -21.70
N ILE A 212 -9.72 -31.59 -21.18
CA ILE A 212 -9.60 -31.84 -19.73
C ILE A 212 -9.23 -30.56 -18.97
N VAL A 213 -8.30 -29.77 -19.50
CA VAL A 213 -7.89 -28.50 -18.89
C VAL A 213 -9.06 -27.51 -18.88
N ASP A 214 -9.86 -27.42 -19.94
CA ASP A 214 -10.94 -26.44 -20.04
C ASP A 214 -12.15 -26.77 -19.16
N ARG A 215 -12.31 -28.06 -18.79
CA ARG A 215 -13.43 -28.53 -17.96
C ARG A 215 -13.53 -27.83 -16.61
N THR A 216 -12.41 -27.70 -15.91
CA THR A 216 -12.38 -27.13 -14.56
C THR A 216 -12.06 -25.63 -14.61
N LYS A 217 -13.05 -24.80 -14.26
CA LYS A 217 -12.86 -23.35 -14.13
C LYS A 217 -12.44 -22.99 -12.70
N VAL A 218 -11.73 -21.87 -12.55
CA VAL A 218 -11.13 -21.47 -11.27
C VAL A 218 -11.45 -20.02 -10.93
N VAL A 219 -11.88 -19.77 -9.71
CA VAL A 219 -12.09 -18.42 -9.16
C VAL A 219 -11.16 -18.22 -7.99
N PHE A 220 -10.37 -17.14 -8.05
CA PHE A 220 -9.55 -16.70 -6.93
C PHE A 220 -10.17 -15.44 -6.33
N LEU A 221 -10.46 -15.47 -5.02
CA LEU A 221 -10.94 -14.33 -4.25
C LEU A 221 -9.84 -13.95 -3.26
N SER A 222 -9.21 -12.79 -3.41
CA SER A 222 -8.22 -12.32 -2.43
C SER A 222 -7.95 -10.83 -2.62
N ALA A 223 -8.07 -10.04 -1.54
CA ALA A 223 -7.73 -8.61 -1.60
C ALA A 223 -6.23 -8.37 -1.86
N THR A 224 -5.38 -9.34 -1.53
CA THR A 224 -3.92 -9.29 -1.71
C THR A 224 -3.43 -10.67 -2.17
N PRO A 225 -3.67 -11.05 -3.45
CA PRO A 225 -3.43 -12.42 -3.96
C PRO A 225 -1.95 -12.81 -3.96
N PHE A 226 -1.06 -11.86 -4.24
CA PHE A 226 0.36 -12.14 -4.44
C PHE A 226 1.22 -11.37 -3.43
N ALA A 227 1.67 -12.04 -2.37
CA ALA A 227 2.55 -11.40 -1.38
C ALA A 227 3.92 -11.01 -1.95
N TYR A 228 4.40 -11.77 -2.96
CA TYR A 228 5.70 -11.58 -3.63
C TYR A 228 5.56 -11.94 -5.12
N HIS A 229 6.48 -11.48 -5.98
CA HIS A 229 6.53 -11.90 -7.39
C HIS A 229 6.50 -13.43 -7.57
N LYS A 230 7.20 -14.16 -6.70
CA LYS A 230 7.24 -15.63 -6.76
C LYS A 230 5.92 -16.31 -6.39
N SER A 231 5.02 -15.63 -5.68
CA SER A 231 3.69 -16.15 -5.35
C SER A 231 2.81 -16.25 -6.60
N ILE A 232 3.06 -15.45 -7.65
CA ILE A 232 2.30 -15.47 -8.91
C ILE A 232 2.23 -16.88 -9.53
N LYS A 233 3.24 -17.73 -9.27
CA LYS A 233 3.29 -19.11 -9.74
C LYS A 233 2.05 -19.94 -9.43
N TYR A 234 1.37 -19.71 -8.30
CA TYR A 234 0.20 -20.54 -7.98
C TYR A 234 -0.93 -20.37 -9.00
N ALA A 235 -0.94 -19.26 -9.74
CA ALA A 235 -1.94 -18.96 -10.74
C ALA A 235 -1.50 -19.30 -12.18
N ASP A 236 -0.29 -19.85 -12.35
CA ASP A 236 0.20 -20.35 -13.64
C ASP A 236 -0.68 -21.53 -14.11
N GLY A 237 -1.11 -21.51 -15.37
CA GLY A 237 -2.04 -22.48 -15.96
C GLY A 237 -3.52 -22.19 -15.68
N CYS A 238 -3.82 -21.16 -14.89
CA CYS A 238 -5.18 -20.71 -14.60
C CYS A 238 -5.43 -19.28 -15.08
N LEU A 239 -4.60 -18.33 -14.61
CA LEU A 239 -4.65 -16.92 -14.99
C LEU A 239 -3.64 -16.58 -16.07
N PHE A 240 -2.45 -17.19 -15.97
CA PHE A 240 -1.30 -16.93 -16.83
C PHE A 240 -0.85 -18.22 -17.52
N GLU A 241 -0.09 -18.08 -18.59
CA GLU A 241 0.51 -19.21 -19.32
C GLU A 241 2.03 -19.04 -19.32
N ILE A 242 2.67 -19.26 -18.17
CA ILE A 242 4.11 -19.00 -17.97
C ILE A 242 4.92 -20.27 -18.27
N ASN A 243 4.69 -21.35 -17.51
CA ASN A 243 5.22 -22.68 -17.81
C ASN A 243 4.09 -23.69 -18.07
N GLU A 244 2.90 -23.38 -17.58
CA GLU A 244 1.72 -24.22 -17.72
C GLU A 244 0.99 -23.89 -19.02
N THR A 245 1.60 -24.29 -20.13
CA THR A 245 1.07 -24.13 -21.49
C THR A 245 0.55 -25.44 -22.04
N ILE A 246 -0.48 -25.39 -22.89
CA ILE A 246 -0.95 -26.56 -23.64
C ILE A 246 0.12 -26.94 -24.69
N GLU A 247 0.67 -25.93 -25.37
CA GLU A 247 1.74 -26.12 -26.33
C GLU A 247 3.07 -26.39 -25.62
N ASP A 248 3.88 -27.28 -26.18
CA ASP A 248 5.24 -27.46 -25.67
C ASP A 248 6.04 -26.19 -26.01
N PRO A 249 6.68 -25.54 -25.02
CA PRO A 249 7.39 -24.30 -25.25
C PRO A 249 8.52 -24.50 -26.26
N SER A 250 8.66 -23.57 -27.21
CA SER A 250 9.84 -23.50 -28.05
C SER A 250 11.01 -23.00 -27.20
N TYR A 251 11.94 -23.89 -26.87
CA TYR A 251 13.16 -23.51 -26.18
C TYR A 251 14.12 -22.87 -27.21
N GLU A 252 14.37 -21.57 -27.07
CA GLU A 252 15.57 -20.99 -27.65
C GLU A 252 16.76 -21.41 -26.79
N ASP A 253 17.51 -22.40 -27.27
CA ASP A 253 18.73 -22.87 -26.61
C ASP A 253 19.82 -21.80 -26.71
N GLY A 254 20.08 -21.11 -25.60
CA GLY A 254 21.15 -20.14 -25.49
C GLY A 254 21.64 -19.97 -24.06
N TYR A 255 22.97 -19.86 -23.89
CA TYR A 255 23.55 -19.60 -22.57
C TYR A 255 23.02 -18.26 -22.04
N ASN A 256 22.49 -18.25 -20.81
CA ASN A 256 22.01 -17.06 -20.14
C ASN A 256 20.80 -16.38 -20.83
N VAL A 257 20.05 -17.11 -21.67
CA VAL A 257 18.79 -16.67 -22.27
C VAL A 257 17.63 -16.99 -21.32
N PRO A 258 16.73 -16.04 -21.00
CA PRO A 258 15.61 -16.31 -20.11
C PRO A 258 14.51 -17.13 -20.81
N THR A 259 13.95 -18.12 -20.12
CA THR A 259 12.88 -19.02 -20.60
C THR A 259 11.84 -19.27 -19.50
N GLY A 260 10.59 -19.55 -19.90
CA GLY A 260 9.48 -19.81 -18.97
C GLY A 260 9.37 -18.78 -17.85
N TRP A 261 9.50 -19.23 -16.59
CA TRP A 261 9.48 -18.35 -15.42
C TRP A 261 10.52 -17.22 -15.45
N SER A 262 11.75 -17.46 -15.89
CA SER A 262 12.76 -16.39 -15.89
C SER A 262 12.45 -15.33 -16.94
N LYS A 263 11.91 -15.72 -18.10
CA LYS A 263 11.41 -14.79 -19.13
C LYS A 263 10.29 -13.91 -18.58
N PHE A 264 9.31 -14.53 -17.92
CA PHE A 264 8.23 -13.80 -17.27
C PHE A 264 8.75 -12.77 -16.25
N MET A 265 9.72 -13.14 -15.42
CA MET A 265 10.28 -12.21 -14.43
C MET A 265 11.07 -11.06 -15.05
N VAL A 266 11.80 -11.32 -16.13
CA VAL A 266 12.57 -10.30 -16.87
C VAL A 266 11.62 -9.30 -17.52
N GLU A 267 10.63 -9.78 -18.27
CA GLU A 267 9.70 -8.94 -19.04
C GLU A 267 8.77 -8.12 -18.17
N ASN A 268 8.37 -8.66 -17.00
CA ASN A 268 7.32 -8.04 -16.19
C ASN A 268 7.82 -7.33 -14.94
N PHE A 269 9.01 -7.67 -14.44
CA PHE A 269 9.54 -7.12 -13.18
C PHE A 269 11.02 -6.71 -13.27
N GLY A 270 11.60 -6.71 -14.47
CA GLY A 270 12.96 -6.20 -14.71
C GLY A 270 14.07 -7.04 -14.09
N TYR A 271 13.79 -8.33 -13.83
CA TYR A 271 14.82 -9.28 -13.41
C TYR A 271 15.86 -9.44 -14.53
N ARG A 272 17.02 -9.99 -14.20
CA ARG A 272 18.10 -10.21 -15.18
C ARG A 272 18.73 -11.58 -15.06
N MET A 273 19.22 -12.10 -16.18
CA MET A 273 19.96 -13.36 -16.23
C MET A 273 21.45 -13.11 -15.94
N ARG A 274 22.00 -13.78 -14.93
CA ARG A 274 23.43 -13.77 -14.59
C ARG A 274 23.92 -15.17 -14.28
N TYR A 275 24.96 -15.62 -14.97
CA TYR A 275 25.52 -16.98 -14.85
C TYR A 275 24.43 -18.07 -14.91
N ASN A 276 23.52 -17.93 -15.87
CA ASN A 276 22.37 -18.82 -16.07
C ASN A 276 21.37 -18.88 -14.89
N LYS A 277 21.35 -17.84 -14.05
CA LYS A 277 20.39 -17.68 -12.95
C LYS A 277 19.61 -16.39 -13.13
N CYS A 278 18.29 -16.47 -12.96
CA CYS A 278 17.44 -15.29 -12.87
C CYS A 278 17.68 -14.62 -11.51
N THR A 279 18.20 -13.40 -11.53
CA THR A 279 18.58 -12.62 -10.35
C THR A 279 17.70 -11.39 -10.23
N ILE A 280 17.61 -10.86 -9.01
CA ILE A 280 16.82 -9.66 -8.72
C ILE A 280 17.25 -8.48 -9.61
N PRO A 281 16.32 -7.55 -9.88
CA PRO A 281 16.60 -6.36 -10.69
C PRO A 281 17.77 -5.52 -10.16
N GLU A 282 18.37 -4.72 -11.04
CA GLU A 282 19.36 -3.71 -10.67
C GLU A 282 18.71 -2.56 -9.89
N SER A 283 19.53 -1.77 -9.20
CA SER A 283 19.06 -0.75 -8.24
C SER A 283 18.14 0.31 -8.83
N GLY A 284 18.27 0.66 -10.11
CA GLY A 284 17.39 1.65 -10.77
C GLY A 284 16.35 1.03 -11.68
N VAL A 285 15.98 -0.24 -11.49
CA VAL A 285 14.69 -0.74 -11.98
C VAL A 285 13.61 -0.34 -10.99
N ASP A 286 12.63 0.48 -11.41
CA ASP A 286 11.46 0.78 -10.58
C ASP A 286 10.51 -0.42 -10.58
N GLN A 287 10.75 -1.34 -9.65
CA GLN A 287 9.89 -2.51 -9.46
C GLN A 287 8.46 -2.12 -9.12
N ASN A 288 8.23 -1.02 -8.38
CA ASN A 288 6.87 -0.60 -8.01
C ASN A 288 6.08 -0.15 -9.25
N LEU A 289 6.73 0.51 -10.21
CA LEU A 289 6.10 0.85 -11.48
C LEU A 289 5.81 -0.40 -12.32
N MET A 290 6.76 -1.33 -12.40
CA MET A 290 6.58 -2.57 -13.15
C MET A 290 5.47 -3.46 -12.59
N GLU A 291 5.37 -3.58 -11.25
CA GLU A 291 4.29 -4.30 -10.57
C GLU A 291 2.91 -3.69 -10.86
N ARG A 292 2.80 -2.36 -10.84
CA ARG A 292 1.53 -1.67 -11.16
C ARG A 292 1.16 -1.85 -12.63
N ASN A 293 2.11 -1.67 -13.54
CA ASN A 293 1.90 -1.89 -14.97
C ASN A 293 1.51 -3.33 -15.27
N PHE A 294 2.10 -4.30 -14.56
CA PHE A 294 1.69 -5.70 -14.65
C PHE A 294 0.21 -5.87 -14.30
N PHE A 295 -0.24 -5.32 -13.16
CA PHE A 295 -1.63 -5.36 -12.74
C PHE A 295 -2.56 -4.70 -13.76
N GLU A 296 -2.27 -3.46 -14.19
CA GLU A 296 -3.10 -2.72 -15.14
C GLU A 296 -3.27 -3.49 -16.45
N ARG A 297 -2.17 -4.06 -16.98
CA ARG A 297 -2.21 -4.90 -18.18
C ARG A 297 -3.05 -6.16 -17.96
N GLN A 298 -2.98 -6.82 -16.80
CA GLN A 298 -3.82 -7.99 -16.53
C GLN A 298 -5.32 -7.63 -16.41
N ARG A 299 -5.62 -6.44 -15.89
CA ARG A 299 -6.98 -5.90 -15.84
C ARG A 299 -7.52 -5.62 -17.24
N GLU A 300 -6.72 -4.99 -18.10
CA GLU A 300 -7.06 -4.73 -19.51
C GLU A 300 -7.30 -6.04 -20.30
N LEU A 301 -6.51 -7.08 -20.03
CA LEU A 301 -6.70 -8.42 -20.62
C LEU A 301 -7.91 -9.18 -20.05
N GLY A 302 -8.64 -8.62 -19.07
CA GLY A 302 -9.80 -9.25 -18.45
C GLY A 302 -9.47 -10.49 -17.61
N VAL A 303 -8.23 -10.61 -17.12
CA VAL A 303 -7.78 -11.74 -16.28
C VAL A 303 -8.14 -11.54 -14.81
N MET A 304 -8.22 -10.28 -14.39
CA MET A 304 -8.54 -9.90 -13.03
C MET A 304 -9.26 -8.55 -12.96
N SER A 305 -9.91 -8.30 -11.82
CA SER A 305 -10.51 -7.00 -11.51
C SER A 305 -10.32 -6.64 -10.05
N THR A 306 -10.30 -5.33 -9.79
CA THR A 306 -10.37 -4.75 -8.45
C THR A 306 -11.56 -3.81 -8.38
N ARG A 307 -12.26 -3.83 -7.25
CA ARG A 307 -13.29 -2.87 -6.91
C ARG A 307 -13.10 -2.35 -5.51
N GLN A 308 -13.35 -1.06 -5.37
CA GLN A 308 -13.61 -0.43 -4.10
C GLN A 308 -15.05 -0.69 -3.66
N ILE A 309 -15.26 -0.67 -2.35
CA ILE A 309 -16.58 -0.81 -1.74
C ILE A 309 -17.39 0.45 -2.07
N ASN A 310 -18.48 0.31 -2.81
CA ASN A 310 -19.40 1.40 -3.11
C ASN A 310 -20.78 1.09 -2.51
N LEU A 311 -21.02 1.57 -1.29
CA LEU A 311 -22.30 1.46 -0.59
C LEU A 311 -23.14 2.73 -0.79
N ASP A 312 -24.35 2.78 -0.26
CA ASP A 312 -25.14 4.02 -0.19
C ASP A 312 -24.58 4.97 0.89
N TYR A 313 -24.29 4.42 2.08
CA TYR A 313 -23.73 5.16 3.21
C TYR A 313 -22.27 5.52 2.99
N ASP A 314 -21.84 6.65 3.53
CA ASP A 314 -20.51 7.20 3.35
C ASP A 314 -19.57 6.82 4.50
N TYR A 315 -18.31 7.26 4.40
CA TYR A 315 -17.35 7.21 5.50
C TYR A 315 -16.53 8.50 5.60
N SER A 316 -15.84 8.70 6.72
CA SER A 316 -14.74 9.67 6.83
C SER A 316 -13.46 8.97 7.27
N ARG A 317 -12.32 9.41 6.71
CA ARG A 317 -10.98 8.96 7.10
C ARG A 317 -10.23 10.13 7.70
N GLU A 318 -10.08 10.13 9.02
CA GLU A 318 -9.53 11.23 9.79
C GLU A 318 -8.24 10.80 10.49
N PHE A 319 -7.25 11.69 10.50
CA PHE A 319 -6.07 11.54 11.36
C PHE A 319 -6.21 12.52 12.51
N ILE A 320 -6.20 11.98 13.73
CA ILE A 320 -6.42 12.76 14.94
C ILE A 320 -5.12 12.93 15.71
N THR A 321 -4.76 14.18 16.01
CA THR A 321 -3.61 14.48 16.85
C THR A 321 -4.02 14.39 18.32
N LEU A 322 -3.34 13.51 19.06
CA LEU A 322 -3.45 13.39 20.50
C LEU A 322 -2.38 14.25 21.16
N ASP A 323 -2.79 15.12 22.07
CA ASP A 323 -1.85 15.87 22.89
C ASP A 323 -1.33 14.98 24.02
N SER A 324 -0.02 14.75 24.07
CA SER A 324 0.61 13.93 25.10
C SER A 324 1.80 14.65 25.70
N GLU A 325 1.69 15.04 26.97
CA GLU A 325 2.81 15.62 27.73
C GLU A 325 3.96 14.62 27.84
N ILE A 326 3.66 13.36 28.18
CA ILE A 326 4.70 12.33 28.28
C ILE A 326 5.33 12.00 26.92
N GLY A 327 4.55 12.06 25.84
CA GLY A 327 5.06 11.92 24.49
C GLY A 327 6.04 13.03 24.12
N LYS A 328 5.76 14.27 24.52
CA LYS A 328 6.67 15.42 24.34
C LYS A 328 7.96 15.28 25.15
N GLU A 329 7.88 14.81 26.40
CA GLU A 329 9.07 14.58 27.23
C GLU A 329 9.98 13.49 26.64
N ILE A 330 9.40 12.39 26.17
CA ILE A 330 10.14 11.32 25.50
C ILE A 330 10.75 11.83 24.19
N GLU A 331 10.02 12.63 23.42
CA GLU A 331 10.53 13.21 22.18
C GLU A 331 11.74 14.11 22.44
N SER A 332 11.69 15.00 23.44
CA SER A 332 12.82 15.83 23.83
C SER A 332 14.05 15.01 24.23
N GLY A 333 13.85 13.84 24.84
CA GLY A 333 14.93 12.89 25.13
C GLY A 333 15.50 12.24 23.86
N PHE A 334 14.67 11.89 22.89
CA PHE A 334 15.14 11.35 21.60
C PHE A 334 15.85 12.38 20.74
N GLU A 335 15.44 13.66 20.78
CA GLU A 335 16.09 14.76 20.06
C GLU A 335 17.57 14.93 20.48
N LEU A 336 17.92 14.62 21.73
CA LEU A 336 19.31 14.63 22.20
C LEU A 336 20.23 13.74 21.38
N PHE A 337 19.74 12.58 20.92
CA PHE A 337 20.55 11.61 20.19
C PHE A 337 20.88 12.06 18.75
N TRP A 338 20.30 13.18 18.32
CA TRP A 338 20.57 13.81 17.03
C TRP A 338 21.34 15.12 17.18
N ASP A 339 21.58 15.58 18.41
CA ASP A 339 22.39 16.76 18.67
C ASP A 339 23.88 16.43 18.54
N GLN A 340 24.60 17.22 17.74
CA GLN A 340 26.02 16.97 17.48
C GLN A 340 26.87 17.06 18.76
N THR A 341 26.53 17.96 19.69
CA THR A 341 27.30 18.10 20.94
C THR A 341 27.09 16.89 21.85
N PHE A 342 25.90 16.28 21.82
CA PHE A 342 25.65 15.00 22.47
C PHE A 342 26.45 13.88 21.82
N CYS A 343 26.38 13.73 20.49
CA CYS A 343 27.09 12.68 19.76
C CYS A 343 28.61 12.75 19.94
N ASP A 344 29.19 13.96 19.95
CA ASP A 344 30.62 14.16 20.19
C ASP A 344 31.03 13.79 21.62
N LYS A 345 30.13 13.97 22.59
CA LYS A 345 30.37 13.68 24.01
C LYS A 345 30.13 12.21 24.39
N TYR A 346 29.18 11.56 23.73
CA TYR A 346 28.79 10.15 23.96
C TYR A 346 28.90 9.33 22.66
N PRO A 347 30.10 9.20 22.07
CA PRO A 347 30.27 8.58 20.76
C PRO A 347 29.88 7.10 20.73
N ILE A 348 30.09 6.33 21.81
CA ILE A 348 29.79 4.90 21.83
C ILE A 348 28.29 4.66 22.05
N LEU A 349 27.68 5.40 22.98
CA LEU A 349 26.25 5.32 23.27
C LEU A 349 25.43 5.79 22.07
N SER A 350 25.80 6.91 21.44
CA SER A 350 25.08 7.45 20.27
C SER A 350 25.12 6.50 19.06
N ASP A 351 26.25 5.86 18.78
CA ASP A 351 26.36 4.86 17.70
C ASP A 351 25.46 3.64 17.95
N ARG A 352 25.33 3.22 19.22
CA ARG A 352 24.64 1.97 19.59
C ARG A 352 23.16 2.14 19.95
N ILE A 353 22.68 3.38 20.14
CA ILE A 353 21.33 3.65 20.68
C ILE A 353 20.21 3.05 19.82
N HIS A 354 20.41 2.98 18.50
CA HIS A 354 19.47 2.39 17.55
C HIS A 354 19.25 0.87 17.75
N LYS A 355 20.18 0.15 18.41
CA LYS A 355 19.99 -1.27 18.76
C LYS A 355 18.83 -1.43 19.76
N LYS A 356 18.80 -0.60 20.80
CA LYS A 356 17.72 -0.54 21.80
C LYS A 356 16.44 0.04 21.19
N HIS A 357 16.55 1.21 20.56
CA HIS A 357 15.42 1.92 19.96
C HIS A 357 15.14 1.48 18.52
N ASN A 358 15.16 0.17 18.29
CA ASN A 358 14.82 -0.35 16.98
C ASN A 358 13.34 -0.07 16.65
N HIS A 359 12.98 -0.26 15.37
CA HIS A 359 11.64 0.03 14.90
C HIS A 359 10.52 -0.65 15.70
N LEU A 360 10.72 -1.91 16.14
CA LEU A 360 9.70 -2.64 16.91
C LEU A 360 9.46 -1.96 18.25
N TYR A 361 10.54 -1.60 18.95
CA TYR A 361 10.48 -0.86 20.21
C TYR A 361 9.74 0.46 20.05
N ILE A 362 10.14 1.28 19.07
CA ILE A 362 9.53 2.58 18.82
C ILE A 362 8.03 2.46 18.55
N THR A 363 7.61 1.51 17.70
CA THR A 363 6.18 1.33 17.42
C THR A 363 5.37 0.87 18.62
N GLN A 364 5.93 0.04 19.50
CA GLN A 364 5.27 -0.36 20.74
C GLN A 364 5.15 0.80 21.72
N LEU A 365 6.21 1.59 21.87
CA LEU A 365 6.23 2.77 22.73
C LEU A 365 5.18 3.80 22.28
N LEU A 366 5.15 4.14 20.99
CA LEU A 366 4.17 5.07 20.42
C LEU A 366 2.73 4.60 20.64
N GLU A 367 2.48 3.31 20.49
CA GLU A 367 1.15 2.74 20.69
C GLU A 367 0.72 2.80 22.17
N CYS A 368 1.64 2.59 23.12
CA CYS A 368 1.38 2.75 24.56
C CYS A 368 1.08 4.21 24.93
N ILE A 369 1.83 5.17 24.37
CA ILE A 369 1.58 6.62 24.57
C ILE A 369 0.19 6.98 24.07
N LYS A 370 -0.18 6.57 22.84
CA LYS A 370 -1.53 6.84 22.30
C LYS A 370 -2.63 6.18 23.13
N ALA A 371 -2.42 4.96 23.60
CA ALA A 371 -3.41 4.26 24.42
C ALA A 371 -3.68 4.96 25.75
N ARG A 372 -2.70 5.68 26.30
CA ARG A 372 -2.87 6.53 27.50
C ARG A 372 -3.76 7.74 27.23
N GLU A 373 -3.63 8.39 26.06
CA GLU A 373 -4.34 9.65 25.76
C GLU A 373 -5.71 9.44 25.08
N ILE A 374 -5.91 8.33 24.36
CA ILE A 374 -7.14 8.06 23.62
C ILE A 374 -8.44 7.93 24.47
N PRO A 375 -8.44 7.60 25.78
CA PRO A 375 -9.68 7.45 26.54
C PRO A 375 -10.59 8.69 26.49
N LYS A 376 -10.03 9.90 26.44
CA LYS A 376 -10.82 11.14 26.28
C LYS A 376 -11.63 11.13 24.98
N ARG A 377 -11.00 10.72 23.87
CA ARG A 377 -11.64 10.62 22.55
C ARG A 377 -12.72 9.55 22.51
N ILE A 378 -12.45 8.39 23.11
CA ILE A 378 -13.42 7.28 23.21
C ILE A 378 -14.66 7.73 23.97
N TYR A 379 -14.49 8.40 25.12
CA TYR A 379 -15.61 8.90 25.92
C TYR A 379 -16.49 9.87 25.14
N GLN A 380 -15.90 10.78 24.34
CA GLN A 380 -16.64 11.71 23.50
C GLN A 380 -17.55 10.97 22.49
N HIS A 381 -17.02 9.94 21.81
CA HIS A 381 -17.83 9.12 20.89
C HIS A 381 -18.93 8.33 21.60
N LEU A 382 -18.62 7.69 22.72
CA LEU A 382 -19.60 6.93 23.50
C LEU A 382 -20.74 7.84 24.00
N LYS A 383 -20.43 9.08 24.41
CA LYS A 383 -21.43 10.08 24.82
C LYS A 383 -22.37 10.48 23.68
N MET A 384 -21.92 10.39 22.44
CA MET A 384 -22.76 10.61 21.24
C MET A 384 -23.63 9.39 20.88
N GLY A 385 -23.60 8.32 21.68
CA GLY A 385 -24.34 7.07 21.40
C GLY A 385 -23.68 6.19 20.34
N ARG A 386 -22.43 6.45 19.97
CA ARG A 386 -21.67 5.65 19.00
C ARG A 386 -21.09 4.41 19.67
N LYS A 387 -20.91 3.34 18.91
CA LYS A 387 -20.11 2.18 19.35
C LYS A 387 -18.70 2.25 18.77
N VAL A 388 -17.70 1.97 19.60
CA VAL A 388 -16.29 2.20 19.30
C VAL A 388 -15.54 0.87 19.17
N VAL A 389 -14.74 0.76 18.11
CA VAL A 389 -13.81 -0.33 17.85
C VAL A 389 -12.40 0.23 17.91
N VAL A 390 -11.57 -0.24 18.84
CA VAL A 390 -10.18 0.20 18.95
C VAL A 390 -9.25 -0.88 18.43
N PHE A 391 -8.50 -0.59 17.37
CA PHE A 391 -7.49 -1.50 16.81
C PHE A 391 -6.10 -1.19 17.34
N HIS A 392 -5.36 -2.26 17.65
CA HIS A 392 -3.98 -2.19 18.11
C HIS A 392 -3.11 -3.34 17.54
N ASN A 393 -1.80 -3.14 17.45
CA ASN A 393 -0.85 -4.10 16.88
C ASN A 393 -0.33 -5.09 17.92
N TYR A 394 0.12 -4.57 19.07
CA TYR A 394 0.90 -5.36 20.03
C TYR A 394 0.10 -5.68 21.31
N ASN A 395 0.30 -6.89 21.84
CA ASN A 395 -0.27 -7.32 23.13
C ASN A 395 0.68 -7.06 24.30
N ASN A 396 1.96 -6.83 24.02
CA ASN A 396 3.01 -6.68 25.03
C ASN A 396 3.02 -5.23 25.55
N SER A 397 3.47 -5.06 26.79
CA SER A 397 3.79 -3.75 27.37
C SER A 397 5.10 -3.20 26.81
N LEU A 398 5.47 -1.99 27.24
CA LEU A 398 6.79 -1.42 26.97
C LEU A 398 7.90 -2.42 27.37
N PRO A 399 8.80 -2.83 26.46
CA PRO A 399 9.82 -3.82 26.77
C PRO A 399 10.82 -3.37 27.84
N SER A 400 11.24 -2.10 27.80
CA SER A 400 12.15 -1.48 28.76
C SER A 400 12.06 0.05 28.71
N HIS A 401 12.57 0.72 29.74
CA HIS A 401 12.60 2.18 29.81
C HIS A 401 13.50 2.76 28.69
N PRO A 402 13.08 3.82 27.96
CA PRO A 402 13.79 4.33 26.78
C PRO A 402 15.16 4.91 27.12
N PHE A 403 15.32 5.49 28.31
CA PHE A 403 16.54 6.19 28.71
C PHE A 403 17.34 5.50 29.82
N GLN A 404 16.94 4.30 30.25
CA GLN A 404 17.74 3.52 31.20
C GLN A 404 18.51 2.48 30.40
N PHE A 405 19.83 2.64 30.35
CA PHE A 405 20.69 1.86 29.47
C PHE A 405 21.47 0.82 30.29
N HIS A 406 21.56 -0.40 29.75
CA HIS A 406 22.43 -1.44 30.28
C HIS A 406 23.34 -1.94 29.15
N SER A 407 24.63 -2.15 29.43
CA SER A 407 25.61 -2.53 28.41
C SER A 407 25.24 -3.79 27.63
N ASP A 408 24.61 -4.76 28.29
CA ASP A 408 24.19 -6.03 27.72
C ASP A 408 23.09 -5.88 26.67
N GLU A 409 22.30 -4.79 26.69
CA GLU A 409 21.30 -4.49 25.66
C GLU A 409 21.93 -4.11 24.31
N PHE A 410 23.23 -3.81 24.26
CA PHE A 410 23.94 -3.33 23.06
C PHE A 410 24.93 -4.33 22.47
N LEU A 411 25.16 -5.48 23.11
CA LEU A 411 26.14 -6.48 22.66
C LEU A 411 25.53 -7.43 21.63
N ASP A 412 26.23 -7.60 20.50
CA ASP A 412 25.96 -8.72 19.58
C ASP A 412 26.53 -10.03 20.14
N LYS A 413 26.07 -11.19 19.63
CA LYS A 413 26.45 -12.54 20.14
C LYS A 413 27.95 -12.80 20.24
N ASP A 414 28.75 -12.08 19.45
CA ASP A 414 30.19 -12.27 19.30
C ASP A 414 30.98 -10.96 19.58
N GLU A 415 30.35 -9.95 20.19
CA GLU A 415 30.97 -8.64 20.45
C GLU A 415 31.54 -8.56 21.87
N ASP A 416 32.81 -8.19 22.00
CA ASP A 416 33.47 -8.01 23.30
C ASP A 416 32.86 -6.82 24.06
N TYR A 417 32.72 -6.99 25.37
CA TYR A 417 32.23 -5.95 26.26
C TYR A 417 33.17 -4.73 26.24
N ASN A 418 32.59 -3.54 25.99
CA ASN A 418 33.33 -2.28 26.00
C ASN A 418 33.11 -1.54 27.34
N PRO A 419 34.11 -1.47 28.24
CA PRO A 419 33.97 -0.79 29.52
C PRO A 419 33.76 0.73 29.40
N GLU A 420 34.15 1.35 28.28
CA GLU A 420 33.93 2.79 28.04
C GLU A 420 32.44 3.10 27.86
N LEU A 421 31.64 2.14 27.35
CA LEU A 421 30.19 2.31 27.24
C LEU A 421 29.54 2.45 28.63
N ASP A 422 29.99 1.70 29.64
CA ASP A 422 29.45 1.81 30.99
C ASP A 422 29.78 3.15 31.66
N ILE A 423 30.93 3.74 31.31
CA ILE A 423 31.30 5.10 31.72
C ILE A 423 30.35 6.10 31.05
N GLU A 424 30.12 6.00 29.74
CA GLU A 424 29.17 6.86 29.02
C GLU A 424 27.74 6.73 29.57
N ILE A 425 27.28 5.51 29.85
CA ILE A 425 25.96 5.25 30.47
C ILE A 425 25.87 5.87 31.86
N SER A 426 26.92 5.75 32.69
CA SER A 426 26.96 6.34 34.03
C SER A 426 26.93 7.87 33.96
N ASN A 427 27.72 8.47 33.07
CA ASN A 427 27.71 9.91 32.83
C ASN A 427 26.36 10.39 32.30
N PHE A 428 25.71 9.63 31.41
CA PHE A 428 24.37 9.95 30.94
C PHE A 428 23.36 9.94 32.10
N ARG A 429 23.39 8.91 32.95
CA ARG A 429 22.52 8.81 34.13
C ARG A 429 22.64 10.02 35.05
N ASP A 430 23.85 10.51 35.27
CA ASP A 430 24.10 11.63 36.18
C ASP A 430 23.71 12.97 35.56
N GLU A 431 24.13 13.23 34.32
CA GLU A 431 23.88 14.51 33.64
C GLU A 431 22.45 14.67 33.11
N TYR A 432 21.87 13.59 32.59
CA TYR A 432 20.52 13.52 32.03
C TYR A 432 19.55 12.79 32.97
N SER A 433 19.75 12.98 34.28
CA SER A 433 18.98 12.31 35.33
C SER A 433 17.47 12.51 35.25
N HIS A 434 16.99 13.61 34.66
CA HIS A 434 15.57 13.81 34.37
C HIS A 434 15.01 12.72 33.45
N PHE A 435 15.69 12.43 32.34
CA PHE A 435 15.28 11.38 31.40
C PHE A 435 15.45 9.99 32.02
N TRP A 436 16.53 9.75 32.77
CA TRP A 436 16.74 8.47 33.44
C TRP A 436 15.64 8.11 34.44
N ASN A 437 15.11 9.12 35.15
CA ASN A 437 14.09 8.97 36.20
C ASN A 437 12.67 9.28 35.70
N LEU A 438 12.46 9.33 34.38
CA LEU A 438 11.16 9.64 33.79
C LEU A 438 10.11 8.60 34.24
N ASN A 439 8.96 9.06 34.75
CA ASN A 439 7.94 8.15 35.24
C ASN A 439 7.09 7.60 34.09
N LEU A 440 7.35 6.35 33.73
CA LEU A 440 6.64 5.63 32.65
C LEU A 440 5.72 4.51 33.15
N ASN A 441 5.43 4.45 34.45
CA ASN A 441 4.65 3.36 35.04
C ASN A 441 3.24 3.21 34.45
N ASP A 442 2.68 4.29 33.91
CA ASP A 442 1.37 4.30 33.27
C ASP A 442 1.41 3.93 31.78
N LEU A 443 2.60 3.79 31.17
CA LEU A 443 2.78 3.30 29.79
C LEU A 443 2.79 1.78 29.72
N ILE A 444 1.66 1.18 30.10
CA ILE A 444 1.41 -0.26 30.01
C ILE A 444 0.84 -0.65 28.64
N ASN A 445 0.59 -1.95 28.45
CA ASN A 445 0.02 -2.45 27.20
C ASN A 445 -1.38 -1.86 26.94
N VAL A 446 -1.70 -1.63 25.66
CA VAL A 446 -2.95 -0.99 25.20
C VAL A 446 -4.19 -1.57 25.84
N ARG A 447 -4.28 -2.90 25.89
CA ARG A 447 -5.48 -3.60 26.38
C ARG A 447 -5.71 -3.30 27.85
N GLU A 448 -4.66 -3.42 28.66
CA GLU A 448 -4.72 -3.10 30.08
C GLU A 448 -5.04 -1.64 30.32
N THR A 449 -4.40 -0.71 29.58
CA THR A 449 -4.70 0.73 29.68
C THR A 449 -6.18 0.99 29.45
N LEU A 450 -6.73 0.51 28.33
CA LEU A 450 -8.14 0.73 28.00
C LEU A 450 -9.08 0.02 28.97
N LYS A 451 -8.71 -1.15 29.51
CA LYS A 451 -9.51 -1.85 30.53
C LYS A 451 -9.52 -1.15 31.89
N ARG A 452 -8.49 -0.36 32.22
CA ARG A 452 -8.49 0.48 33.43
C ARG A 452 -9.51 1.63 33.30
N TYR A 453 -9.63 2.23 32.12
CA TYR A 453 -10.59 3.31 31.85
C TYR A 453 -12.00 2.80 31.55
N PHE A 454 -12.12 1.65 30.89
CA PHE A 454 -13.37 1.03 30.45
C PHE A 454 -13.43 -0.44 30.88
N PRO A 455 -13.74 -0.73 32.16
CA PRO A 455 -13.80 -2.10 32.69
C PRO A 455 -14.76 -3.03 31.95
N GLU A 456 -15.80 -2.50 31.30
CA GLU A 456 -16.80 -3.20 30.50
C GLU A 456 -16.31 -3.58 29.09
N ALA A 457 -15.24 -2.94 28.61
CA ALA A 457 -14.72 -3.17 27.26
C ALA A 457 -14.40 -4.64 27.01
N LYS A 458 -14.77 -5.14 25.82
CA LYS A 458 -14.48 -6.52 25.39
C LYS A 458 -13.18 -6.58 24.60
N GLU A 459 -12.47 -7.68 24.72
CA GLU A 459 -11.22 -7.90 24.01
C GLU A 459 -11.37 -8.96 22.91
N PHE A 460 -10.79 -8.68 21.74
CA PHE A 460 -10.70 -9.60 20.62
C PHE A 460 -9.23 -9.77 20.21
N ASN A 461 -8.58 -10.79 20.77
CA ASN A 461 -7.19 -11.11 20.47
C ASN A 461 -6.93 -12.62 20.57
N GLY A 462 -5.71 -13.05 20.23
CA GLY A 462 -5.32 -14.48 20.22
C GLY A 462 -5.39 -15.18 21.58
N THR A 463 -5.37 -14.44 22.69
CA THR A 463 -5.42 -15.02 24.05
C THR A 463 -6.83 -15.33 24.53
N ILE A 464 -7.86 -14.79 23.86
CA ILE A 464 -9.27 -15.01 24.21
C ILE A 464 -9.81 -16.23 23.46
N ASN A 465 -10.51 -17.11 24.19
CA ASN A 465 -11.13 -18.31 23.63
C ASN A 465 -12.07 -17.98 22.44
N LYS A 466 -12.02 -18.79 21.38
CA LYS A 466 -12.78 -18.61 20.13
C LYS A 466 -14.30 -18.46 20.35
N LYS A 467 -14.91 -19.26 21.23
CA LYS A 467 -16.36 -19.17 21.53
C LYS A 467 -16.71 -17.84 22.20
N LEU A 468 -15.86 -17.39 23.10
CA LEU A 468 -16.05 -16.12 23.81
C LEU A 468 -15.86 -14.92 22.87
N ARG A 469 -14.86 -14.99 22.00
CA ARG A 469 -14.64 -14.00 20.93
C ARG A 469 -15.84 -13.83 20.00
N SER A 470 -16.51 -14.93 19.62
CA SER A 470 -17.71 -14.85 18.80
C SER A 470 -18.84 -14.14 19.54
N ARG A 471 -19.07 -14.53 20.80
CA ARG A 471 -20.11 -13.94 21.64
C ARG A 471 -19.91 -12.44 21.84
N TYR A 472 -18.68 -11.98 22.06
CA TYR A 472 -18.38 -10.55 22.19
C TYR A 472 -18.68 -9.75 20.91
N ILE A 473 -18.54 -10.36 19.73
CA ILE A 473 -18.94 -9.72 18.48
C ILE A 473 -20.47 -9.60 18.41
N ASP A 474 -21.18 -10.65 18.80
CA ASP A 474 -22.64 -10.66 18.81
C ASP A 474 -23.15 -9.60 19.81
N GLU A 475 -22.66 -9.62 21.05
CA GLU A 475 -22.93 -8.61 22.09
C GLU A 475 -22.64 -7.18 21.62
N PHE A 476 -21.53 -6.94 20.89
CA PHE A 476 -21.23 -5.60 20.39
C PHE A 476 -22.23 -5.14 19.31
N ASN A 477 -22.70 -6.05 18.46
CA ASN A 477 -23.61 -5.73 17.36
C ASN A 477 -25.07 -5.54 17.80
N GLU A 478 -25.49 -6.12 18.93
CA GLU A 478 -26.83 -5.91 19.50
C GLU A 478 -27.04 -4.46 19.95
N ASP A 479 -28.16 -3.84 19.58
CA ASP A 479 -28.43 -2.43 19.89
C ASP A 479 -28.54 -2.19 21.42
N ASP A 480 -29.28 -3.05 22.12
CA ASP A 480 -29.61 -2.88 23.54
C ASP A 480 -28.55 -3.46 24.49
N SER A 481 -27.35 -3.77 23.96
CA SER A 481 -26.24 -4.34 24.72
C SER A 481 -25.36 -3.25 25.34
N ASP A 482 -24.93 -3.46 26.57
CA ASP A 482 -23.96 -2.61 27.28
C ASP A 482 -22.55 -2.64 26.64
N THR A 483 -22.31 -3.56 25.71
CA THR A 483 -21.03 -3.66 24.99
C THR A 483 -20.95 -2.61 23.89
N ASN A 484 -20.43 -1.43 24.24
CA ASN A 484 -20.24 -0.30 23.33
C ASN A 484 -18.77 -0.07 22.91
N LEU A 485 -17.83 -0.79 23.52
CA LEU A 485 -16.41 -0.72 23.21
C LEU A 485 -15.80 -2.12 23.05
N ILE A 486 -15.12 -2.35 21.93
CA ILE A 486 -14.35 -3.58 21.67
C ILE A 486 -12.91 -3.24 21.26
N ILE A 487 -11.95 -3.89 21.91
CA ILE A 487 -10.51 -3.72 21.71
C ILE A 487 -10.00 -4.90 20.88
N VAL A 488 -9.52 -4.63 19.68
CA VAL A 488 -9.21 -5.64 18.67
C VAL A 488 -7.72 -5.63 18.32
N GLN A 489 -7.05 -6.76 18.48
CA GLN A 489 -5.70 -6.90 17.96
C GLN A 489 -5.76 -7.08 16.43
N ILE A 490 -5.06 -6.24 15.66
CA ILE A 490 -5.05 -6.24 14.18
C ILE A 490 -4.81 -7.65 13.65
N LYS A 491 -3.75 -8.35 14.09
CA LYS A 491 -3.46 -9.73 13.63
C LYS A 491 -4.60 -10.73 13.84
N ALA A 492 -5.43 -10.53 14.88
CA ALA A 492 -6.55 -11.42 15.16
C ALA A 492 -7.84 -10.99 14.43
N GLY A 493 -8.06 -9.68 14.28
CA GLY A 493 -9.27 -9.09 13.72
C GLY A 493 -9.17 -8.69 12.25
N GLN A 494 -7.99 -8.77 11.64
CA GLN A 494 -7.77 -8.41 10.24
C GLN A 494 -8.53 -9.32 9.29
N GLU A 495 -8.98 -10.52 9.71
CA GLU A 495 -9.75 -11.46 8.89
C GLU A 495 -11.06 -11.89 9.59
N GLY A 496 -12.15 -11.98 8.82
CA GLY A 496 -13.35 -12.71 9.23
C GLY A 496 -14.23 -12.14 10.36
N ILE A 497 -14.02 -10.90 10.85
CA ILE A 497 -14.95 -10.24 11.79
C ILE A 497 -15.82 -9.19 11.12
N SER A 498 -17.00 -8.92 11.71
CA SER A 498 -18.02 -7.99 11.22
C SER A 498 -18.56 -7.17 12.38
N LEU A 499 -18.34 -5.85 12.34
CA LEU A 499 -18.62 -4.90 13.42
C LEU A 499 -19.38 -3.66 12.92
N HIS A 500 -19.98 -3.74 11.73
CA HIS A 500 -20.72 -2.64 11.10
C HIS A 500 -22.08 -2.41 11.77
N ASP A 501 -22.63 -1.20 11.62
CA ASP A 501 -23.99 -0.90 12.07
C ASP A 501 -25.01 -1.55 11.12
N ARG A 502 -25.83 -2.46 11.66
CA ARG A 502 -26.87 -3.20 10.93
C ARG A 502 -28.27 -2.65 11.14
N SER A 503 -28.47 -1.81 12.15
CA SER A 503 -29.77 -1.25 12.53
C SER A 503 -29.89 0.22 12.13
N GLY A 504 -28.76 0.93 12.06
CA GLY A 504 -28.69 2.37 11.85
C GLY A 504 -28.84 3.17 13.15
N LYS A 505 -28.97 2.50 14.31
CA LYS A 505 -29.16 3.18 15.61
C LYS A 505 -27.87 3.72 16.19
N HIS A 506 -26.74 3.04 15.94
CA HIS A 506 -25.50 3.28 16.64
C HIS A 506 -24.35 3.35 15.65
N GLN A 507 -24.06 4.56 15.18
CA GLN A 507 -22.94 4.81 14.27
C GLN A 507 -21.64 4.19 14.81
N ARG A 508 -20.86 3.54 13.93
CA ARG A 508 -19.60 2.89 14.29
C ARG A 508 -18.41 3.81 14.08
N VAL A 509 -17.49 3.78 15.04
CA VAL A 509 -16.19 4.46 14.96
C VAL A 509 -15.10 3.41 15.10
N LEU A 510 -14.15 3.42 14.18
CA LEU A 510 -12.94 2.63 14.25
C LEU A 510 -11.77 3.57 14.57
N ILE A 511 -11.15 3.37 15.73
CA ILE A 511 -9.95 4.10 16.14
C ILE A 511 -8.75 3.16 16.02
N ASN A 512 -7.75 3.52 15.21
CA ASN A 512 -6.52 2.74 15.05
C ASN A 512 -5.36 3.45 15.78
N LEU A 513 -4.75 2.75 16.74
CA LEU A 513 -3.61 3.25 17.51
C LEU A 513 -2.27 2.91 16.85
N GLY A 514 -2.25 1.89 15.99
CA GLY A 514 -1.08 1.51 15.22
C GLY A 514 -0.74 2.52 14.12
N LEU A 515 0.51 2.52 13.67
CA LEU A 515 0.88 3.32 12.49
C LEU A 515 0.25 2.70 11.23
N PRO A 516 -0.48 3.48 10.41
CA PRO A 516 -1.12 2.96 9.20
C PRO A 516 -0.13 2.85 8.04
N THR A 517 0.90 2.03 8.22
CA THR A 517 2.03 1.90 7.28
C THR A 517 1.78 0.90 6.15
N ALA A 518 0.64 0.23 6.18
CA ALA A 518 0.19 -0.72 5.17
C ALA A 518 -1.24 -0.33 4.71
N PRO A 519 -1.37 0.56 3.71
CA PRO A 519 -2.67 1.08 3.28
C PRO A 519 -3.71 -0.01 2.99
N THR A 520 -3.33 -1.14 2.40
CA THR A 520 -4.29 -2.23 2.16
C THR A 520 -4.77 -2.90 3.41
N GLN A 521 -3.88 -3.18 4.38
CA GLN A 521 -4.29 -3.68 5.69
C GLN A 521 -5.19 -2.68 6.40
N ALA A 522 -4.94 -1.38 6.22
CA ALA A 522 -5.78 -0.31 6.74
C ALA A 522 -7.19 -0.37 6.11
N ILE A 523 -7.32 -0.45 4.78
CA ILE A 523 -8.62 -0.64 4.10
C ILE A 523 -9.33 -1.95 4.55
N GLN A 524 -8.58 -3.03 4.75
CA GLN A 524 -9.16 -4.29 5.26
C GLN A 524 -9.70 -4.16 6.70
N THR A 525 -9.09 -3.29 7.49
CA THR A 525 -9.49 -2.96 8.86
C THR A 525 -10.69 -2.01 8.87
N GLU A 526 -10.68 -0.98 8.03
CA GLU A 526 -11.82 -0.08 7.75
C GLU A 526 -13.07 -0.88 7.33
N GLY A 527 -12.88 -1.87 6.46
CA GLY A 527 -13.92 -2.79 5.98
C GLY A 527 -14.59 -3.67 7.05
N ARG A 528 -14.17 -3.57 8.32
CA ARG A 528 -14.79 -4.26 9.47
C ARG A 528 -16.03 -3.54 9.96
N ILE A 529 -16.06 -2.21 9.84
CA ILE A 529 -17.23 -1.39 10.19
C ILE A 529 -17.95 -0.84 8.95
N TYR A 530 -17.31 -0.87 7.78
CA TYR A 530 -17.89 -0.38 6.52
C TYR A 530 -17.92 -1.47 5.45
N ARG A 531 -19.10 -2.05 5.23
CA ARG A 531 -19.29 -3.19 4.33
C ARG A 531 -20.77 -3.38 3.98
N GLU A 532 -21.04 -4.30 3.06
CA GLU A 532 -22.42 -4.64 2.71
C GLU A 532 -23.30 -4.94 3.93
N GLY A 533 -24.52 -4.40 3.92
CA GLY A 533 -25.46 -4.47 5.04
C GLY A 533 -25.38 -3.28 6.02
N LEU A 534 -24.45 -2.36 5.82
CA LEU A 534 -24.34 -1.12 6.59
C LEU A 534 -25.63 -0.29 6.53
N ARG A 535 -26.00 0.31 7.68
CA ARG A 535 -27.19 1.16 7.86
C ARG A 535 -26.90 2.56 8.42
N SER A 536 -25.63 2.92 8.57
CA SER A 536 -25.19 4.26 8.97
C SER A 536 -23.86 4.61 8.31
N ASN A 537 -23.49 5.88 8.28
CA ASN A 537 -22.14 6.29 7.88
C ASN A 537 -21.07 5.71 8.83
N ALA A 538 -19.84 5.47 8.35
CA ALA A 538 -18.74 4.91 9.14
C ALA A 538 -17.61 5.92 9.40
N ILE A 539 -16.97 5.87 10.57
CA ILE A 539 -15.89 6.82 10.92
C ILE A 539 -14.60 6.06 11.16
N TYR A 540 -13.52 6.46 10.51
CA TYR A 540 -12.17 5.96 10.76
C TYR A 540 -11.31 7.07 11.36
N GLU A 541 -10.71 6.82 12.51
CA GLU A 541 -9.77 7.72 13.17
C GLU A 541 -8.41 7.03 13.34
N TYR A 542 -7.37 7.61 12.75
CA TYR A 542 -5.98 7.19 12.93
C TYR A 542 -5.32 8.10 13.96
N ALA A 543 -5.00 7.55 15.13
CA ALA A 543 -4.37 8.31 16.19
C ALA A 543 -2.89 8.58 15.90
N THR A 544 -2.46 9.83 16.04
CA THR A 544 -1.08 10.29 15.89
C THR A 544 -0.75 11.27 17.01
N ILE A 545 0.51 11.32 17.43
CA ILE A 545 1.04 12.33 18.37
C ILE A 545 1.92 13.37 17.67
N GLN A 546 2.21 13.18 16.37
CA GLN A 546 2.92 14.12 15.50
C GLN A 546 4.36 14.45 15.92
N THR A 547 4.96 13.65 16.80
CA THR A 547 6.37 13.76 17.19
C THR A 547 7.30 13.40 16.03
N THR A 548 8.54 13.92 16.03
CA THR A 548 9.50 13.63 14.96
C THR A 548 9.83 12.15 14.89
N THR A 549 9.98 11.50 16.04
CA THR A 549 10.15 10.04 16.13
C THR A 549 9.01 9.26 15.46
N GLU A 550 7.75 9.72 15.61
CA GLU A 550 6.61 9.05 15.00
C GLU A 550 6.63 9.21 13.47
N ARG A 551 6.95 10.41 12.99
CA ARG A 551 7.07 10.72 11.55
C ARG A 551 8.12 9.83 10.88
N TYR A 552 9.29 9.66 11.49
CA TYR A 552 10.31 8.76 10.98
C TYR A 552 9.87 7.29 10.97
N ALA A 553 9.22 6.83 12.05
CA ALA A 553 8.69 5.46 12.11
C ALA A 553 7.63 5.21 11.02
N PHE A 554 6.73 6.17 10.80
CA PHE A 554 5.72 6.11 9.75
C PHE A 554 6.37 6.12 8.35
N ALA A 555 7.22 7.11 8.06
CA ALA A 555 7.93 7.28 6.79
C ALA A 555 8.73 6.03 6.38
N THR A 556 9.50 5.48 7.33
CA THR A 556 10.37 4.33 7.07
C THR A 556 9.55 3.11 6.64
N LYS A 557 8.40 2.85 7.26
CA LYS A 557 7.60 1.65 6.94
C LYS A 557 6.70 1.82 5.74
N ILE A 558 6.04 2.97 5.60
CA ILE A 558 5.18 3.22 4.43
C ILE A 558 6.00 3.16 3.13
N ALA A 559 7.30 3.47 3.18
CA ALA A 559 8.22 3.31 2.06
C ALA A 559 8.72 1.86 1.83
N GLN A 560 8.93 1.05 2.87
CA GLN A 560 9.74 -0.18 2.78
C GLN A 560 9.00 -1.50 2.52
N ARG A 561 7.75 -1.68 2.96
CA ARG A 561 7.22 -3.06 3.16
C ARG A 561 5.86 -3.40 2.55
N SER A 562 5.09 -2.45 2.05
CA SER A 562 3.73 -2.72 1.58
C SER A 562 3.58 -2.83 0.05
N LYS A 563 4.56 -2.40 -0.74
CA LYS A 563 4.29 -2.08 -2.16
C LYS A 563 3.97 -3.29 -3.05
N THR A 564 4.73 -4.38 -2.99
CA THR A 564 4.53 -5.49 -3.94
C THR A 564 3.13 -6.11 -3.86
N ALA A 565 2.66 -6.47 -2.67
CA ALA A 565 1.36 -7.10 -2.50
C ALA A 565 0.20 -6.18 -2.91
N GLU A 566 0.35 -4.88 -2.67
CA GLU A 566 -0.64 -3.86 -2.97
C GLU A 566 -0.65 -3.51 -4.46
N ASN A 567 0.52 -3.27 -5.04
CA ASN A 567 0.70 -3.00 -6.47
C ASN A 567 0.18 -4.15 -7.32
N LEU A 568 0.47 -5.40 -6.94
CA LEU A 568 0.00 -6.59 -7.65
C LEU A 568 -1.50 -6.87 -7.45
N ALA A 569 -2.16 -6.20 -6.51
CA ALA A 569 -3.60 -6.36 -6.25
C ALA A 569 -4.46 -5.20 -6.72
N MET A 570 -3.88 -3.99 -6.80
CA MET A 570 -4.64 -2.74 -7.01
C MET A 570 -4.01 -1.82 -8.04
N GLY A 571 -2.79 -2.09 -8.52
CA GLY A 571 -2.15 -1.27 -9.55
C GLY A 571 -1.96 0.18 -9.11
N ASN A 572 -2.37 1.13 -9.96
CA ASN A 572 -2.23 2.55 -9.66
C ASN A 572 -3.00 2.99 -8.41
N LEU A 573 -4.10 2.30 -8.09
CA LEU A 573 -4.91 2.59 -6.92
C LEU A 573 -4.12 2.43 -5.61
N ALA A 574 -3.11 1.55 -5.56
CA ALA A 574 -2.25 1.39 -4.39
C ALA A 574 -1.43 2.66 -4.10
N ARG A 575 -0.87 3.30 -5.14
CA ARG A 575 -0.09 4.54 -5.02
C ARG A 575 -0.97 5.70 -4.54
N ASP A 576 -2.18 5.80 -5.08
CA ASP A 576 -3.09 6.88 -4.72
C ASP A 576 -3.57 6.74 -3.28
N LEU A 577 -3.81 5.50 -2.81
CA LEU A 577 -4.06 5.21 -1.40
C LEU A 577 -2.86 5.56 -0.51
N GLU A 578 -1.64 5.18 -0.89
CA GLU A 578 -0.41 5.57 -0.16
C GLU A 578 -0.34 7.11 -0.01
N THR A 579 -0.66 7.83 -1.09
CA THR A 579 -0.68 9.30 -1.12
C THR A 579 -1.76 9.85 -0.19
N ALA A 580 -2.98 9.31 -0.24
CA ALA A 580 -4.09 9.69 0.64
C ALA A 580 -3.73 9.52 2.12
N PHE A 581 -3.09 8.41 2.48
CA PHE A 581 -2.65 8.14 3.86
C PHE A 581 -1.53 9.09 4.32
N LYS A 582 -0.55 9.40 3.45
CA LYS A 582 0.50 10.38 3.76
C LYS A 582 -0.06 11.78 3.97
N GLU A 583 -0.95 12.23 3.10
CA GLU A 583 -1.55 13.55 3.22
C GLU A 583 -2.53 13.62 4.41
N GLY A 584 -3.32 12.56 4.65
CA GLY A 584 -4.13 12.46 5.87
C GLY A 584 -3.29 12.57 7.13
N TYR A 585 -2.17 11.82 7.20
CA TYR A 585 -1.24 11.88 8.32
C TYR A 585 -0.65 13.27 8.53
N LYS A 586 -0.28 13.98 7.46
CA LYS A 586 0.27 15.35 7.55
C LYS A 586 -0.77 16.38 7.99
N ASN A 587 -2.00 16.22 7.53
CA ASN A 587 -3.11 17.13 7.82
C ASN A 587 -3.95 16.65 9.01
N ALA A 588 -3.32 16.00 9.98
CA ALA A 588 -4.00 15.57 11.19
C ALA A 588 -4.56 16.78 11.97
N HIS A 589 -5.72 16.60 12.60
CA HIS A 589 -6.45 17.66 13.31
C HIS A 589 -6.76 17.28 14.76
N THR A 590 -7.17 18.27 15.55
CA THR A 590 -7.55 18.09 16.96
C THR A 590 -9.06 18.28 17.20
N ASP A 591 -9.83 18.54 16.14
CA ASP A 591 -11.28 18.81 16.24
C ASP A 591 -12.02 17.70 16.99
N GLU A 592 -12.93 18.07 17.89
CA GLU A 592 -13.73 17.13 18.67
C GLU A 592 -14.71 16.34 17.79
N PRO A 593 -15.15 15.14 18.24
CA PRO A 593 -16.17 14.38 17.53
C PRO A 593 -17.44 15.20 17.31
N ASN A 594 -17.97 15.13 16.10
CA ASN A 594 -19.16 15.90 15.71
C ASN A 594 -20.08 15.05 14.83
N THR A 595 -21.31 15.54 14.63
CA THR A 595 -22.36 14.81 13.92
C THR A 595 -22.13 14.66 12.42
N ASN A 596 -21.25 15.48 11.83
CA ASN A 596 -20.93 15.45 10.40
C ASN A 596 -19.82 14.42 10.08
N GLN A 597 -19.17 13.83 11.09
CA GLN A 597 -18.20 12.76 10.87
C GLN A 597 -18.86 11.54 10.22
N GLY A 598 -18.12 10.91 9.32
CA GLY A 598 -18.57 9.78 8.53
C GLY A 598 -19.01 10.13 7.10
N THR A 599 -18.82 11.37 6.64
CA THR A 599 -19.13 11.79 5.27
C THR A 599 -17.91 12.41 4.56
N GLY A 600 -17.92 12.39 3.23
CA GLY A 600 -16.92 13.01 2.36
C GLY A 600 -15.77 12.09 1.93
N GLY A 601 -15.61 10.93 2.58
CA GLY A 601 -14.50 10.01 2.32
C GLY A 601 -14.53 9.40 0.92
N LYS A 602 -15.70 8.98 0.43
CA LYS A 602 -15.83 8.46 -0.96
C LYS A 602 -15.44 9.48 -2.01
N GLU A 603 -15.88 10.73 -1.82
CA GLU A 603 -15.63 11.81 -2.77
C GLU A 603 -14.15 12.18 -2.77
N ALA A 604 -13.54 12.31 -1.59
CA ALA A 604 -12.11 12.56 -1.45
C ALA A 604 -11.25 11.47 -2.11
N ASP A 605 -11.56 10.20 -1.86
CA ASP A 605 -10.86 9.08 -2.49
C ASP A 605 -11.06 9.10 -4.02
N ARG A 606 -12.31 9.26 -4.52
CA ARG A 606 -12.60 9.34 -5.96
C ARG A 606 -11.88 10.50 -6.65
N PHE A 607 -11.82 11.67 -6.00
CA PHE A 607 -11.13 12.85 -6.52
C PHE A 607 -9.65 12.56 -6.72
N LEU A 608 -8.97 11.99 -5.72
CA LEU A 608 -7.55 11.63 -5.81
C LEU A 608 -7.25 10.64 -6.95
N PHE A 609 -8.17 9.73 -7.26
CA PHE A 609 -8.00 8.74 -8.35
C PHE A 609 -8.24 9.30 -9.76
N THR A 610 -8.89 10.46 -9.88
CA THR A 610 -9.34 10.98 -11.19
C THR A 610 -8.45 12.12 -11.69
N ILE A 611 -7.81 12.88 -10.80
CA ILE A 611 -7.04 14.07 -11.16
C ILE A 611 -5.64 13.75 -11.67
N SER A 612 -5.07 14.67 -12.47
CA SER A 612 -3.71 14.54 -12.99
C SER A 612 -2.65 14.64 -11.90
N GLU A 613 -1.42 14.20 -12.18
CA GLU A 613 -0.30 14.38 -11.23
C GLU A 613 0.02 15.86 -10.97
N PHE A 614 -0.21 16.73 -11.96
CA PHE A 614 -0.03 18.17 -11.78
C PHE A 614 -1.12 18.78 -10.89
N ASP A 615 -2.37 18.32 -11.01
CA ASP A 615 -3.46 18.70 -10.10
C ASP A 615 -3.22 18.19 -8.67
N LYS A 616 -2.62 17.00 -8.51
CA LYS A 616 -2.15 16.53 -7.19
C LYS A 616 -1.10 17.48 -6.62
N ALA A 617 -0.14 17.93 -7.45
CA ALA A 617 0.84 18.94 -7.05
C ALA A 617 0.19 20.27 -6.62
N LYS A 618 -0.84 20.74 -7.34
CA LYS A 618 -1.65 21.92 -6.93
C LYS A 618 -2.29 21.66 -5.56
N THR A 619 -2.90 20.49 -5.37
CA THR A 619 -3.55 20.10 -4.11
C THR A 619 -2.58 20.14 -2.93
N PHE A 620 -1.37 19.61 -3.09
CA PHE A 620 -0.33 19.66 -2.04
C PHE A 620 0.02 21.10 -1.63
N TYR A 621 0.16 21.99 -2.61
CA TYR A 621 0.42 23.41 -2.36
C TYR A 621 -0.74 24.09 -1.62
N PHE A 622 -1.98 23.81 -2.01
CA PHE A 622 -3.15 24.45 -1.40
C PHE A 622 -3.50 23.90 -0.02
N ALA A 623 -3.23 22.60 0.24
CA ALA A 623 -3.39 21.97 1.55
C ALA A 623 -2.56 22.64 2.65
N ARG A 624 -1.51 23.37 2.26
CA ARG A 624 -0.68 24.12 3.20
C ARG A 624 -1.31 25.43 3.62
N GLY A 625 -1.33 25.62 4.94
CA GLY A 625 -1.64 26.90 5.55
C GLY A 625 -0.67 27.99 5.08
N LYS A 626 -1.23 29.14 4.67
CA LYS A 626 -0.45 30.33 4.31
C LYS A 626 0.37 30.80 5.52
N LYS A 627 1.66 31.01 5.32
CA LYS A 627 2.55 31.42 6.41
C LYS A 627 2.45 32.93 6.66
N THR A 628 2.43 33.29 7.93
CA THR A 628 2.52 34.68 8.42
C THR A 628 3.92 34.96 8.95
N SER A 629 4.28 36.24 9.10
CA SER A 629 5.55 36.67 9.70
C SER A 629 5.79 36.11 11.10
N SER A 630 4.74 35.78 11.87
CA SER A 630 4.83 35.22 13.22
C SER A 630 5.26 33.74 13.26
N ASN A 631 4.92 32.96 12.22
CA ASN A 631 5.13 31.49 12.24
C ASN A 631 6.31 31.06 11.35
N LYS A 632 6.87 31.98 10.55
CA LYS A 632 7.99 31.74 9.62
C LYS A 632 9.31 31.36 10.31
N ALA A 633 9.54 31.84 11.54
CA ALA A 633 10.79 31.60 12.28
C ALA A 633 10.95 30.17 12.83
N ARG A 634 9.89 29.35 12.82
CA ARG A 634 9.87 28.00 13.41
C ARG A 634 10.49 26.92 12.50
N GLU A 635 10.66 27.18 11.21
CA GLU A 635 11.03 26.17 10.20
C GLU A 635 12.47 26.33 9.69
N GLY A 636 13.31 27.10 10.39
CA GLY A 636 14.72 27.28 10.04
C GLY A 636 15.06 28.66 9.47
N VAL A 637 16.36 28.94 9.39
CA VAL A 637 16.90 30.22 8.92
C VAL A 637 16.76 30.31 7.40
N ASP A 638 16.03 31.32 6.92
CA ASP A 638 15.87 31.65 5.49
C ASP A 638 15.21 30.55 4.65
N TYR A 639 14.26 29.83 5.26
CA TYR A 639 13.48 28.79 4.61
C TYR A 639 12.28 29.36 3.82
N PHE A 640 12.23 29.07 2.52
CA PHE A 640 11.10 29.39 1.64
C PHE A 640 10.66 28.14 0.90
N ALA A 641 9.53 27.56 1.31
CA ALA A 641 8.96 26.39 0.65
C ALA A 641 8.74 26.65 -0.86
N THR A 642 9.36 25.83 -1.70
CA THR A 642 9.09 25.79 -3.15
C THR A 642 7.64 25.38 -3.37
N PRO A 643 6.86 26.06 -4.22
CA PRO A 643 5.54 25.58 -4.61
C PRO A 643 5.62 24.21 -5.28
N GLU A 644 4.81 23.26 -4.85
CA GLU A 644 4.85 21.88 -5.35
C GLU A 644 4.67 21.76 -6.88
N PRO A 645 3.76 22.51 -7.55
CA PRO A 645 3.69 22.49 -9.01
C PRO A 645 5.01 22.93 -9.67
N LEU A 646 5.69 23.94 -9.11
CA LEU A 646 7.00 24.37 -9.59
C LEU A 646 8.07 23.31 -9.32
N GLY A 647 8.06 22.69 -8.14
CA GLY A 647 8.95 21.58 -7.80
C GLY A 647 8.81 20.40 -8.76
N MET A 648 7.58 20.02 -9.11
CA MET A 648 7.30 18.98 -10.11
C MET A 648 7.90 19.34 -11.47
N LYS A 649 7.66 20.58 -11.96
CA LYS A 649 8.23 21.04 -13.23
C LYS A 649 9.75 21.11 -13.20
N MET A 650 10.38 21.49 -12.08
CA MET A 650 11.84 21.44 -11.96
C MET A 650 12.39 20.02 -12.15
N VAL A 651 11.73 19.00 -11.61
CA VAL A 651 12.15 17.61 -11.82
C VAL A 651 11.92 17.18 -13.26
N GLU A 652 10.77 17.52 -13.84
CA GLU A 652 10.46 17.26 -15.25
C GLU A 652 11.48 17.90 -16.19
N TRP A 653 11.86 19.16 -15.96
CA TRP A 653 12.84 19.88 -16.76
C TRP A 653 14.29 19.40 -16.55
N LEU A 654 14.59 18.77 -15.42
CA LEU A 654 15.87 18.04 -15.25
C LEU A 654 15.88 16.75 -16.07
N ASN A 655 14.70 16.22 -16.42
CA ASN A 655 14.49 14.98 -17.17
C ASN A 655 15.37 13.82 -16.66
N PRO A 656 15.26 13.42 -15.38
CA PRO A 656 16.06 12.33 -14.82
C PRO A 656 15.82 10.99 -15.50
N GLU A 657 16.90 10.26 -15.74
CA GLU A 657 16.90 8.93 -16.33
C GLU A 657 17.05 7.86 -15.24
N ALA A 658 16.58 6.64 -15.51
CA ALA A 658 16.67 5.53 -14.57
C ALA A 658 18.13 5.25 -14.13
N ASN A 659 18.34 4.91 -12.85
CA ASN A 659 19.63 4.69 -12.19
C ASN A 659 20.51 5.93 -11.96
N GLU A 660 20.10 7.13 -12.40
CA GLU A 660 20.88 8.34 -12.12
C GLU A 660 20.87 8.69 -10.62
N ASN A 661 21.97 9.28 -10.17
CA ASN A 661 22.15 9.84 -8.84
C ASN A 661 21.58 11.27 -8.82
N LEU A 662 20.51 11.47 -8.04
CA LEU A 662 19.85 12.76 -7.89
C LEU A 662 20.08 13.35 -6.51
N LEU A 663 20.23 14.67 -6.43
CA LEU A 663 20.40 15.40 -5.19
C LEU A 663 19.43 16.58 -5.06
N GLU A 664 18.78 16.69 -3.92
CA GLU A 664 18.19 17.96 -3.44
C GLU A 664 18.93 18.41 -2.16
N PRO A 665 19.81 19.42 -2.24
CA PRO A 665 20.38 20.06 -1.07
C PRO A 665 19.40 21.09 -0.48
N SER A 666 19.40 21.23 0.84
CA SER A 666 18.45 22.09 1.57
C SER A 666 17.00 21.76 1.20
N ALA A 667 16.67 20.48 1.25
CA ALA A 667 15.43 19.93 0.69
C ALA A 667 14.16 20.40 1.42
N GLY A 668 14.29 20.97 2.62
CA GLY A 668 13.15 21.39 3.40
C GLY A 668 12.27 20.21 3.76
N HIS A 669 10.96 20.39 3.62
CA HIS A 669 10.01 19.28 3.74
C HIS A 669 9.95 18.39 2.48
N GLY A 670 10.73 18.63 1.43
CA GLY A 670 10.70 17.87 0.16
C GLY A 670 9.70 18.38 -0.89
N ALA A 671 9.59 19.69 -1.09
CA ALA A 671 8.73 20.27 -2.14
C ALA A 671 9.12 19.83 -3.56
N ILE A 672 10.43 19.65 -3.79
CA ILE A 672 10.96 19.21 -5.09
C ILE A 672 11.19 17.70 -5.04
N GLY A 673 11.85 17.22 -3.99
CA GLY A 673 12.27 15.83 -3.84
C GLY A 673 11.16 14.80 -3.85
N ARG A 674 9.93 15.18 -3.49
CA ARG A 674 8.76 14.30 -3.59
C ARG A 674 8.43 13.86 -5.02
N PHE A 675 8.90 14.61 -6.01
CA PHE A 675 8.70 14.33 -7.42
C PHE A 675 9.90 13.60 -8.05
N PHE A 676 10.97 13.34 -7.29
CA PHE A 676 12.09 12.54 -7.80
C PHE A 676 11.59 11.13 -8.15
N PRO A 677 11.95 10.57 -9.32
CA PRO A 677 11.49 9.25 -9.73
C PRO A 677 11.89 8.13 -8.76
N GLY A 678 11.12 7.05 -8.72
CA GLY A 678 11.42 5.88 -7.88
C GLY A 678 12.57 5.01 -8.41
N ASN A 679 12.89 5.09 -9.71
CA ASN A 679 14.01 4.39 -10.37
C ASN A 679 15.36 5.12 -10.25
N THR A 680 15.45 6.25 -9.54
CA THR A 680 16.69 6.99 -9.35
C THR A 680 17.27 6.81 -7.96
N ASN A 681 18.58 7.02 -7.83
CA ASN A 681 19.26 7.04 -6.54
C ASN A 681 19.11 8.43 -5.92
N ASN A 682 18.03 8.62 -5.17
CA ASN A 682 17.66 9.92 -4.63
C ASN A 682 18.34 10.20 -3.29
N HIS A 683 18.98 11.36 -3.20
CA HIS A 683 19.61 11.87 -1.99
C HIS A 683 19.03 13.24 -1.65
N PHE A 684 18.70 13.43 -0.37
CA PHE A 684 18.17 14.69 0.15
C PHE A 684 18.98 15.12 1.36
N ILE A 685 19.29 16.40 1.46
CA ILE A 685 20.05 16.95 2.59
C ILE A 685 19.21 18.01 3.26
N GLU A 686 18.93 17.81 4.55
CA GLU A 686 18.13 18.74 5.34
C GLU A 686 18.68 18.81 6.77
N PRO A 687 19.26 19.94 7.21
CA PRO A 687 19.85 20.06 8.56
C PRO A 687 18.81 20.07 9.68
N SER A 688 17.58 20.57 9.46
CA SER A 688 16.55 20.56 10.50
C SER A 688 15.98 19.16 10.67
N HIS A 689 16.11 18.61 11.87
CA HIS A 689 15.55 17.29 12.20
C HIS A 689 14.03 17.22 11.95
N TYR A 690 13.30 18.29 12.32
CA TYR A 690 11.87 18.42 12.05
C TYR A 690 11.56 18.38 10.54
N LEU A 691 12.23 19.20 9.72
CA LEU A 691 11.98 19.22 8.27
C LEU A 691 12.42 17.93 7.59
N ALA A 692 13.54 17.33 8.03
CA ALA A 692 14.03 16.05 7.54
C ALA A 692 13.02 14.92 7.79
N SER A 693 12.25 15.00 8.87
CA SER A 693 11.16 14.05 9.13
C SER A 693 9.97 14.23 8.20
N GLU A 694 9.59 15.47 7.85
CA GLU A 694 8.53 15.74 6.87
C GLU A 694 8.97 15.32 5.47
N LEU A 695 10.21 15.61 5.12
CA LEU A 695 10.87 15.16 3.89
C LEU A 695 10.86 13.64 3.77
N SER A 696 11.11 12.91 4.86
CA SER A 696 11.09 11.45 4.86
C SER A 696 9.69 10.88 4.55
N ILE A 697 8.62 11.62 4.89
CA ILE A 697 7.25 11.24 4.51
C ILE A 697 6.99 11.55 3.03
N ASN A 698 7.44 12.72 2.57
CA ASN A 698 7.10 13.26 1.25
C ASN A 698 7.94 12.65 0.12
N ALA A 699 9.21 12.34 0.37
CA ALA A 699 10.17 11.91 -0.64
C ALA A 699 10.64 10.47 -0.39
N THR A 700 10.93 9.76 -1.48
CA THR A 700 11.49 8.40 -1.42
C THR A 700 12.97 8.45 -1.76
N GLY A 701 13.84 8.17 -0.79
CA GLY A 701 15.28 8.17 -0.97
C GLY A 701 16.05 8.30 0.35
N LYS A 702 17.35 8.59 0.25
CA LYS A 702 18.22 8.75 1.42
C LYS A 702 18.18 10.19 1.91
N VAL A 703 17.61 10.39 3.10
CA VAL A 703 17.61 11.68 3.79
C VAL A 703 18.83 11.76 4.72
N HIS A 704 19.67 12.76 4.52
CA HIS A 704 20.85 13.05 5.34
C HIS A 704 20.54 14.25 6.22
N ASN A 705 20.39 14.03 7.53
CA ASN A 705 20.11 15.10 8.48
C ASN A 705 21.40 15.83 8.88
N ILE A 706 21.97 16.59 7.94
CA ILE A 706 23.21 17.35 8.11
C ILE A 706 23.14 18.68 7.35
N ALA A 707 24.04 19.61 7.67
CA ALA A 707 24.24 20.80 6.86
C ALA A 707 24.84 20.44 5.48
N PHE A 708 24.35 21.07 4.41
CA PHE A 708 24.85 20.82 3.06
C PHE A 708 26.34 21.12 2.94
N GLU A 709 26.84 22.12 3.67
CA GLU A 709 28.23 22.54 3.81
C GLU A 709 29.14 21.41 4.32
N ASN A 710 28.60 20.45 5.06
CA ASN A 710 29.35 19.32 5.62
C ASN A 710 29.26 18.06 4.73
N TYR A 711 28.36 18.02 3.74
CA TYR A 711 28.27 16.87 2.85
C TYR A 711 29.51 16.73 1.97
N HIS A 712 30.15 15.56 1.99
CA HIS A 712 31.47 15.39 1.38
C HIS A 712 31.43 15.39 -0.15
N ILE A 713 32.31 16.15 -0.80
CA ILE A 713 32.33 16.37 -2.27
C ILE A 713 32.68 15.15 -3.11
N SER A 714 33.10 14.04 -2.49
CA SER A 714 33.29 12.76 -3.18
C SER A 714 31.97 12.14 -3.65
N ASN A 715 30.85 12.52 -3.04
CA ASN A 715 29.52 12.11 -3.49
C ASN A 715 29.19 12.87 -4.78
N LYS A 716 28.95 12.13 -5.87
CA LYS A 716 28.69 12.70 -7.19
C LYS A 716 27.26 12.41 -7.65
N PHE A 717 26.68 13.35 -8.39
CA PHE A 717 25.29 13.32 -8.83
C PHE A 717 25.17 13.72 -10.30
N ASN A 718 24.31 13.02 -11.03
CA ASN A 718 23.98 13.34 -12.41
C ASN A 718 23.14 14.62 -12.47
N LYS A 719 22.17 14.75 -11.57
CA LYS A 719 21.19 15.85 -11.58
C LYS A 719 20.95 16.42 -10.19
N ILE A 720 20.89 17.74 -10.09
CA ILE A 720 20.66 18.44 -8.82
C ILE A 720 19.50 19.43 -9.02
N ALA A 721 18.47 19.33 -8.18
CA ALA A 721 17.40 20.31 -8.10
C ALA A 721 17.50 21.02 -6.75
N MET A 722 17.47 22.35 -6.70
CA MET A 722 17.67 23.03 -5.42
C MET A 722 16.95 24.38 -5.29
N ASN A 723 16.49 24.65 -4.07
CA ASN A 723 16.13 25.98 -3.60
C ASN A 723 17.00 26.31 -2.38
N PRO A 724 18.22 26.83 -2.59
CA PRO A 724 19.15 27.09 -1.49
C PRO A 724 18.69 28.25 -0.61
N PRO A 725 19.14 28.32 0.66
CA PRO A 725 19.00 29.53 1.46
C PRO A 725 19.67 30.72 0.77
N PHE A 726 19.02 31.88 0.73
CA PHE A 726 19.48 33.03 -0.04
C PHE A 726 20.60 33.78 0.67
N GLY A 727 20.46 33.97 1.98
CA GLY A 727 21.34 34.80 2.80
C GLY A 727 21.38 36.26 2.36
N ALA A 728 22.24 37.05 3.00
CA ALA A 728 22.37 38.47 2.68
C ALA A 728 22.81 38.68 1.23
N SER A 729 21.96 39.34 0.43
CA SER A 729 22.22 39.69 -0.98
C SER A 729 22.63 38.48 -1.85
N GLY A 730 22.03 37.30 -1.61
CA GLY A 730 22.25 36.08 -2.41
C GLY A 730 23.61 35.40 -2.20
N LYS A 731 24.36 35.79 -1.16
CA LYS A 731 25.71 35.23 -0.90
C LYS A 731 25.64 33.73 -0.64
N THR A 732 24.77 33.29 0.26
CA THR A 732 24.65 31.89 0.66
C THR A 732 24.16 31.02 -0.49
N ALA A 733 23.18 31.51 -1.28
CA ALA A 733 22.71 30.80 -2.47
C ALA A 733 23.85 30.53 -3.46
N MET A 734 24.71 31.52 -3.70
CA MET A 734 25.87 31.34 -4.58
C MET A 734 26.89 30.35 -4.01
N GLU A 735 27.17 30.37 -2.71
CA GLU A 735 28.09 29.41 -2.06
C GLU A 735 27.58 27.97 -2.18
N HIS A 736 26.26 27.78 -1.99
CA HIS A 736 25.59 26.50 -2.19
C HIS A 736 25.66 26.05 -3.65
N ILE A 737 25.43 26.93 -4.62
CA ILE A 737 25.56 26.62 -6.06
C ILE A 737 27.00 26.21 -6.40
N ILE A 738 28.00 26.95 -5.93
CA ILE A 738 29.42 26.61 -6.15
C ILE A 738 29.73 25.21 -5.62
N LYS A 739 29.20 24.87 -4.44
CA LYS A 739 29.36 23.54 -3.87
C LYS A 739 28.61 22.48 -4.67
N ALA A 740 27.37 22.72 -5.07
CA ALA A 740 26.56 21.81 -5.89
C ALA A 740 27.25 21.51 -7.24
N CYS A 741 27.86 22.51 -7.89
CA CYS A 741 28.68 22.29 -9.10
C CYS A 741 29.83 21.31 -8.85
N LYS A 742 30.44 21.31 -7.66
CA LYS A 742 31.50 20.34 -7.29
C LYS A 742 30.96 18.95 -7.04
N HIS A 743 29.67 18.79 -6.77
CA HIS A 743 28.98 17.52 -6.62
C HIS A 743 28.50 16.92 -7.95
N LEU A 744 28.54 17.66 -9.07
CA LEU A 744 28.19 17.09 -10.37
C LEU A 744 29.13 15.95 -10.76
N GLU A 745 28.56 14.86 -11.27
CA GLU A 745 29.29 13.85 -12.00
C GLU A 745 30.03 14.49 -13.18
N TYR A 746 31.22 13.96 -13.46
CA TYR A 746 31.93 14.29 -14.67
C TYR A 746 31.07 13.85 -15.86
N TRP A 747 31.15 14.54 -17.00
CA TRP A 747 30.45 14.19 -18.26
C TRP A 747 28.97 14.61 -18.37
N GLY A 748 28.64 15.85 -18.03
CA GLY A 748 27.35 16.44 -18.41
C GLY A 748 26.29 16.47 -17.31
N GLY A 749 26.70 16.42 -16.04
CA GLY A 749 25.77 16.65 -14.93
C GLY A 749 25.10 18.03 -15.00
N GLU A 750 23.86 18.11 -14.51
CA GLU A 750 23.00 19.30 -14.61
C GLU A 750 22.46 19.77 -13.25
N ILE A 751 22.27 21.08 -13.10
CA ILE A 751 21.65 21.72 -11.94
C ILE A 751 20.49 22.59 -12.41
N LEU A 752 19.34 22.49 -11.73
CA LEU A 752 18.32 23.52 -11.69
C LEU A 752 18.28 24.14 -10.29
N ALA A 753 18.57 25.44 -10.20
CA ALA A 753 18.60 26.16 -8.93
C ALA A 753 17.68 27.37 -8.95
N ILE A 754 16.92 27.58 -7.87
CA ILE A 754 16.20 28.84 -7.63
C ILE A 754 17.15 29.84 -6.99
N VAL A 755 17.22 31.05 -7.53
CA VAL A 755 18.06 32.13 -7.01
C VAL A 755 17.31 33.45 -6.94
N PRO A 756 17.72 34.39 -6.06
CA PRO A 756 17.20 35.75 -6.09
C PRO A 756 17.45 36.42 -7.44
N ASN A 757 16.43 37.07 -8.00
CA ASN A 757 16.53 37.87 -9.21
C ASN A 757 16.81 39.33 -8.84
N GLY A 758 18.09 39.67 -8.65
CA GLY A 758 18.50 41.04 -8.34
C GLY A 758 19.95 41.34 -8.77
N PRO A 759 20.35 42.63 -8.82
CA PRO A 759 21.65 43.04 -9.36
C PRO A 759 22.85 42.41 -8.64
N ALA A 760 22.75 42.22 -7.32
CA ALA A 760 23.81 41.61 -6.53
C ALA A 760 24.02 40.13 -6.88
N MET A 761 22.94 39.37 -7.08
CA MET A 761 23.04 37.96 -7.48
C MET A 761 23.53 37.83 -8.93
N GLN A 762 23.07 38.71 -9.83
CA GLN A 762 23.56 38.75 -11.21
C GLN A 762 25.07 38.97 -11.25
N LYS A 763 25.59 39.95 -10.51
CA LYS A 763 27.04 40.22 -10.40
C LYS A 763 27.83 38.98 -9.93
N ARG A 764 27.28 38.18 -9.01
CA ARG A 764 27.92 36.95 -8.51
C ARG A 764 27.93 35.84 -9.56
N LEU A 765 26.83 35.67 -10.29
CA LEU A 765 26.74 34.71 -11.40
C LEU A 765 27.72 35.08 -12.52
N ASP A 766 27.75 36.36 -12.91
CA ASP A 766 28.64 36.85 -13.95
C ASP A 766 30.11 36.61 -13.58
N ASP A 767 30.49 36.92 -12.34
CA ASP A 767 31.86 36.69 -11.85
C ASP A 767 32.22 35.19 -11.81
N PHE A 768 31.28 34.32 -11.43
CA PHE A 768 31.52 32.88 -11.41
C PHE A 768 31.69 32.29 -12.81
N PHE A 769 30.78 32.57 -13.74
CA PHE A 769 30.76 31.96 -15.07
C PHE A 769 31.69 32.62 -16.09
N TYR A 770 31.92 33.94 -16.01
CA TYR A 770 32.74 34.65 -17.00
C TYR A 770 34.18 34.88 -16.55
N ASN A 771 34.41 35.08 -15.24
CA ASN A 771 35.75 35.46 -14.76
C ASN A 771 36.50 34.31 -14.08
N ARG A 772 35.79 33.37 -13.44
CA ARG A 772 36.41 32.38 -12.54
C ARG A 772 36.30 30.93 -12.99
N ASN A 773 35.42 30.59 -13.93
CA ASN A 773 35.11 29.19 -14.19
C ASN A 773 34.83 28.90 -15.67
N SER A 774 35.69 28.09 -16.30
CA SER A 774 35.51 27.60 -17.67
C SER A 774 34.85 26.23 -17.76
N LYS A 775 34.60 25.55 -16.62
CA LYS A 775 34.11 24.17 -16.58
C LYS A 775 32.59 24.07 -16.64
N TYR A 776 31.88 24.99 -16.00
CA TYR A 776 30.41 24.97 -15.92
C TYR A 776 29.84 26.09 -16.77
N LYS A 777 28.71 25.84 -17.44
CA LYS A 777 28.04 26.83 -18.28
C LYS A 777 26.60 27.03 -17.84
N LEU A 778 26.17 28.29 -17.81
CA LEU A 778 24.77 28.67 -17.70
C LEU A 778 24.08 28.41 -19.04
N THR A 779 23.09 27.52 -19.06
CA THR A 779 22.38 27.07 -20.28
C THR A 779 20.91 27.45 -20.28
N GLY A 780 20.40 28.10 -19.23
CA GLY A 780 19.06 28.68 -19.31
C GLY A 780 18.62 29.42 -18.06
N GLU A 781 17.58 30.22 -18.22
CA GLU A 781 16.94 31.01 -17.16
C GLU A 781 15.42 31.04 -17.31
N ILE A 782 14.70 30.89 -16.20
CA ILE A 782 13.26 31.18 -16.12
C ILE A 782 13.05 32.25 -15.07
N ILE A 783 12.56 33.43 -15.47
CA ILE A 783 12.23 34.51 -14.52
C ILE A 783 10.87 34.18 -13.90
N LEU A 784 10.81 34.07 -12.58
CA LEU A 784 9.59 33.70 -11.85
C LEU A 784 8.77 34.94 -11.50
N PRO A 785 7.43 34.84 -11.45
CA PRO A 785 6.57 35.92 -11.00
C PRO A 785 6.71 36.24 -9.51
N GLY A 786 6.36 37.46 -9.13
CA GLY A 786 6.41 37.89 -7.73
C GLY A 786 5.45 37.14 -6.80
N CYS A 787 4.45 36.44 -7.34
CA CYS A 787 3.48 35.63 -6.60
C CYS A 787 4.02 34.24 -6.20
N THR A 788 5.13 33.74 -6.80
CA THR A 788 5.58 32.34 -6.64
C THR A 788 5.70 31.90 -5.17
N PHE A 789 6.28 32.74 -4.31
CA PHE A 789 6.54 32.38 -2.90
C PHE A 789 5.60 33.06 -1.90
N GLU A 790 4.43 33.53 -2.35
CA GLU A 790 3.52 34.30 -1.48
C GLU A 790 2.98 33.48 -0.30
N ARG A 791 2.76 32.17 -0.49
CA ARG A 791 2.32 31.24 0.58
C ARG A 791 3.41 31.00 1.62
N ALA A 792 4.68 31.09 1.22
CA ALA A 792 5.84 31.07 2.10
C ALA A 792 6.08 32.42 2.81
N GLY A 793 5.19 33.40 2.61
CA GLY A 793 5.25 34.70 3.27
C GLY A 793 6.34 35.62 2.72
N THR A 794 6.66 35.52 1.43
CA THR A 794 7.62 36.42 0.76
C THR A 794 7.18 36.78 -0.66
N LYS A 795 7.63 37.94 -1.13
CA LYS A 795 7.48 38.41 -2.52
C LYS A 795 8.84 38.69 -3.17
N VAL A 796 9.89 38.02 -2.68
CA VAL A 796 11.23 38.12 -3.27
C VAL A 796 11.16 37.63 -4.70
N TRP A 797 11.65 38.46 -5.62
CA TRP A 797 11.72 38.11 -7.03
C TRP A 797 12.82 37.07 -7.22
N CYS A 798 12.51 35.99 -7.91
CA CYS A 798 13.40 34.85 -8.10
C CYS A 798 13.51 34.50 -9.59
N LYS A 799 14.54 33.73 -9.93
CA LYS A 799 14.65 33.06 -11.22
C LYS A 799 15.18 31.64 -11.02
N ILE A 800 14.84 30.74 -11.93
CA ILE A 800 15.48 29.44 -12.06
C ILE A 800 16.65 29.59 -13.01
N ILE A 801 17.79 29.00 -12.68
CA ILE A 801 18.95 28.90 -13.56
C ILE A 801 19.26 27.43 -13.86
N ARG A 802 19.66 27.14 -15.10
CA ARG A 802 20.16 25.84 -15.53
C ARG A 802 21.67 25.87 -15.74
N ILE A 803 22.39 24.98 -15.07
CA ILE A 803 23.85 24.89 -15.13
C ILE A 803 24.23 23.49 -15.62
N GLN A 804 25.19 23.38 -16.55
CA GLN A 804 25.69 22.11 -17.06
C GLN A 804 27.21 22.01 -16.91
N ASP A 805 27.72 20.83 -16.51
CA ASP A 805 29.16 20.51 -16.56
C ASP A 805 29.59 20.22 -18.00
N GLY A 806 30.59 20.95 -18.49
CA GLY A 806 31.03 20.90 -19.89
C GLY A 806 32.42 20.36 -20.14
N TYR A 807 33.04 19.69 -19.16
CA TYR A 807 34.48 19.41 -19.15
C TYR A 807 35.02 18.70 -20.42
N HIS A 808 34.22 17.91 -21.16
CA HIS A 808 34.76 17.04 -22.23
C HIS A 808 34.01 16.92 -23.58
N ARG A 809 32.92 17.65 -23.85
CA ARG A 809 32.21 17.48 -25.14
C ARG A 809 31.79 18.74 -25.89
N GLY A 810 31.89 19.94 -25.30
CA GLY A 810 31.37 21.16 -25.95
C GLY A 810 29.87 21.11 -26.29
N ASN A 811 29.16 20.05 -25.88
CA ASN A 811 27.80 19.73 -26.24
C ASN A 811 26.86 20.30 -25.18
N TYR A 812 26.92 21.62 -25.01
CA TYR A 812 26.05 22.34 -24.09
C TYR A 812 24.67 22.49 -24.70
N LYS A 813 23.63 22.44 -23.87
CA LYS A 813 22.31 22.93 -24.29
C LYS A 813 22.41 24.41 -24.69
N ASP A 814 21.67 24.79 -25.71
CA ASP A 814 21.55 26.20 -26.12
C ASP A 814 20.96 27.02 -25.00
N PHE A 815 21.45 28.26 -24.85
CA PHE A 815 20.93 29.14 -23.82
C PHE A 815 19.48 29.50 -24.11
N ARG A 816 18.57 29.11 -23.21
CA ARG A 816 17.14 29.43 -23.31
C ARG A 816 16.69 30.31 -22.15
N ARG A 817 16.03 31.43 -22.45
CA ARG A 817 15.45 32.31 -21.45
C ARG A 817 13.93 32.40 -21.60
N ILE A 818 13.21 32.22 -20.51
CA ILE A 818 11.75 32.34 -20.42
C ILE A 818 11.44 33.40 -19.36
N ASP A 819 10.54 34.32 -19.66
CA ASP A 819 10.13 35.37 -18.73
C ASP A 819 8.67 35.15 -18.33
N LEU A 820 8.42 34.85 -17.06
CA LEU A 820 7.07 34.69 -16.49
C LEU A 820 6.76 35.80 -15.48
N SER A 821 7.57 36.87 -15.42
CA SER A 821 7.43 37.95 -14.44
C SER A 821 6.16 38.79 -14.61
N TYR A 822 5.50 38.69 -15.76
CA TYR A 822 4.24 39.39 -16.06
C TYR A 822 3.02 38.79 -15.33
N ILE A 823 3.13 37.55 -14.83
CA ILE A 823 2.04 36.85 -14.14
C ILE A 823 1.92 37.37 -12.71
N ASN A 824 0.69 37.66 -12.27
CA ASN A 824 0.43 38.22 -10.94
C ASN A 824 -0.36 37.28 -10.02
N ASP A 825 -1.02 36.26 -10.57
CA ASP A 825 -1.81 35.27 -9.85
C ASP A 825 -1.10 33.91 -9.81
N ILE A 826 -1.20 33.21 -8.68
CA ILE A 826 -0.52 31.92 -8.50
C ILE A 826 -1.16 30.79 -9.33
N THR A 827 -2.48 30.86 -9.53
CA THR A 827 -3.23 29.87 -10.32
C THR A 827 -2.87 30.02 -11.80
N GLU A 828 -2.87 31.27 -12.29
CA GLU A 828 -2.40 31.58 -13.65
C GLU A 828 -0.95 31.14 -13.87
N PHE A 829 -0.08 31.30 -12.87
CA PHE A 829 1.29 30.80 -12.93
C PHE A 829 1.35 29.29 -13.07
N PHE A 830 0.56 28.53 -12.29
CA PHE A 830 0.53 27.08 -12.38
C PHE A 830 0.00 26.60 -13.74
N ASP A 831 -1.07 27.19 -14.24
CA ASP A 831 -1.63 26.83 -15.55
C ASP A 831 -0.63 27.14 -16.67
N SER A 832 0.15 28.23 -16.53
CA SER A 832 1.18 28.61 -17.51
C SER A 832 2.38 27.66 -17.55
N ILE A 833 2.74 27.03 -16.43
CA ILE A 833 3.90 26.12 -16.38
C ILE A 833 3.54 24.65 -16.63
N GLU A 834 2.25 24.27 -16.57
CA GLU A 834 1.79 22.87 -16.67
C GLU A 834 2.36 22.16 -17.91
N HIS A 835 2.20 22.78 -19.08
CA HIS A 835 2.69 22.26 -20.36
C HIS A 835 3.98 22.94 -20.84
N LEU A 836 4.64 23.72 -19.97
CA LEU A 836 5.87 24.42 -20.35
C LEU A 836 7.04 23.43 -20.43
N GLU A 837 7.67 23.36 -21.59
CA GLU A 837 8.95 22.66 -21.81
C GLU A 837 10.11 23.65 -21.63
N PHE A 838 11.21 23.23 -20.97
CA PHE A 838 12.38 24.08 -20.72
C PHE A 838 13.68 23.50 -21.25
#